data_AF-A0ABD3VN49-F1
#
_entry.id   AF-A0ABD3VN49-F1
#
_cell.length_a   1.000
_cell.length_b   1.000
_cell.length_c   1.000
_cell.angle_alpha   90.00
_cell.angle_beta   90.00
_cell.angle_gamma   90.00
#
_symmetry.space_group_name_H-M   'P 1'
#
loop_
_entity.id
_entity.type
_entity.pdbx_description
1 polymer ?
#
loop_
_entity_poly.entity_id
_entity_poly.type
_entity_poly.pdbx_seq_one_letter_code
_entity_poly.pdbx_strand_id
1 'polypeptide(L)'
;MSRSVSDKEVNFGKESIIHSIHIAKKPQKVLIYTVQAQPQTPPSPCVQQFDGAFRKCFQDNGGYQLEIIFSLVTNGSSGPLPPNINRQSLAQAVCGNRQKISGCISPLPSQAPQQCQQVEVAMMDGTVRSMLQGLGSMCGDPVQPPICLKNFDTGFRDCLQKMNIVPEQFFMLLANQTLPQGVNRDQVKSMVCNDQAKNTMISCGTGVVSKLQQQCTPQEQVIVGTTLQNMLGAYEGMCTGKVVQPGQCMAHFESGMDACAQKTFNIPMQTIMMVISNQKPPPGIDAEATKKTVCSKWKSAEECGKNVIANSGCARNQILGVEAAFASIMIGIATSCGDTSIPGTCLLTIQHDFGSCFSKVGLDQKTYVNNRTESAGALIGANKQDAEVYCSKKHDLFTCMQDILHKCPGADQTMAMTGFDIHAMERAVGILCNDIDEYLEGLNCFGTPTDQAMVCMNKMTSDITTLSTQQLTQKLDMDAFLSDFCSSRIRHVICDSKAWPSCNPKAVDLKNKFECQLIPSKCLKTHADEISGICPSTETMPIADIDQKTVPDCAKDILSSLNSCFQQYNVDPDMFLINITHDRRNFLGDIGKAQNLCSSKGQLFQCMRGVIAGCTGARDALAYWGHQQSALEAGVDVICSDLTLYGKSLQCFQNGNPAIQQCVSTTQNKMIQLTKNQIDNKLSSDKYFRDFCQLRMDHLSCDLNGWKATCPQDVIGMKTEFECKLIQDQCRNLQVGTMKNICNDQTYAKNIRQPGSGGSSASKIGSNDSTAVTGSVLSVIGVVVSFLSALAALL
;
A
#
# COMPACT_ATOMS: atom_id res chain seq x y z
N MET A 1 -17.67 -67.26 35.05
CA MET A 1 -17.28 -68.34 34.11
C MET A 1 -17.52 -67.81 32.70
N SER A 2 -16.51 -67.19 32.05
CA SER A 2 -15.61 -67.76 31.01
C SER A 2 -16.32 -67.78 29.63
N ARG A 3 -15.91 -67.16 28.50
CA ARG A 3 -14.64 -67.05 27.71
C ARG A 3 -14.88 -65.97 26.61
N SER A 4 -14.01 -65.00 26.29
CA SER A 4 -12.71 -64.96 25.54
C SER A 4 -12.75 -65.07 23.99
N VAL A 5 -12.42 -63.93 23.33
CA VAL A 5 -11.47 -63.68 22.20
C VAL A 5 -11.81 -64.11 20.74
N SER A 6 -11.74 -63.16 19.77
CA SER A 6 -10.72 -63.13 18.67
C SER A 6 -10.94 -62.01 17.64
N ASP A 7 -9.83 -61.35 17.30
CA ASP A 7 -9.59 -60.34 16.24
C ASP A 7 -9.68 -60.88 14.80
N LYS A 8 -9.87 -59.96 13.83
CA LYS A 8 -9.43 -60.10 12.42
C LYS A 8 -9.09 -58.74 11.80
N GLU A 9 -7.83 -58.59 11.38
CA GLU A 9 -7.30 -57.56 10.48
C GLU A 9 -7.75 -57.77 9.03
N VAL A 10 -7.88 -56.69 8.25
CA VAL A 10 -8.01 -56.72 6.78
C VAL A 10 -7.05 -55.69 6.17
N ASN A 11 -6.21 -56.18 5.27
CA ASN A 11 -5.17 -55.47 4.51
C ASN A 11 -5.73 -55.06 3.13
N PHE A 12 -5.38 -53.88 2.60
CA PHE A 12 -5.70 -53.48 1.21
C PHE A 12 -4.45 -53.01 0.46
N GLY A 13 -4.22 -53.61 -0.71
CA GLY A 13 -3.09 -53.38 -1.60
C GLY A 13 -3.29 -52.25 -2.63
N LYS A 14 -2.16 -51.81 -3.20
CA LYS A 14 -1.99 -50.79 -4.26
C LYS A 14 -1.94 -51.45 -5.64
N GLU A 15 -2.45 -50.79 -6.67
CA GLU A 15 -1.97 -50.94 -8.06
C GLU A 15 -2.30 -49.69 -8.92
N SER A 16 -1.43 -49.39 -9.90
CA SER A 16 -1.33 -48.16 -10.71
C SER A 16 -1.28 -48.52 -12.20
N ILE A 17 -1.84 -47.68 -13.09
CA ILE A 17 -1.69 -47.79 -14.56
C ILE A 17 -1.43 -46.39 -15.16
N ILE A 18 -0.43 -46.30 -16.04
CA ILE A 18 0.01 -45.12 -16.82
C ILE A 18 -0.16 -45.41 -18.33
N HIS A 19 -0.50 -44.40 -19.14
CA HIS A 19 -0.29 -44.40 -20.61
C HIS A 19 0.21 -43.01 -21.07
N SER A 20 1.10 -42.98 -22.06
CA SER A 20 1.76 -41.79 -22.62
C SER A 20 1.58 -41.71 -24.14
N ILE A 21 1.57 -40.50 -24.72
CA ILE A 21 1.65 -40.24 -26.18
C ILE A 21 2.63 -39.08 -26.44
N HIS A 22 3.44 -39.21 -27.50
CA HIS A 22 4.45 -38.26 -27.99
C HIS A 22 4.08 -37.72 -29.38
N ILE A 23 4.31 -36.42 -29.64
CA ILE A 23 4.40 -35.87 -31.02
C ILE A 23 5.51 -34.82 -31.10
N ALA A 24 6.36 -34.94 -32.13
CA ALA A 24 7.53 -34.12 -32.41
C ALA A 24 7.26 -33.01 -33.45
N LYS A 25 8.03 -31.91 -33.42
CA LYS A 25 8.13 -30.92 -34.52
C LYS A 25 9.58 -30.49 -34.78
N LYS A 26 9.91 -30.31 -36.07
CA LYS A 26 11.19 -29.81 -36.62
C LYS A 26 11.19 -28.29 -36.81
N PRO A 27 12.35 -27.59 -36.84
CA PRO A 27 12.43 -26.15 -37.04
C PRO A 27 12.93 -25.73 -38.43
N GLN A 28 12.58 -24.50 -38.85
CA GLN A 28 13.11 -23.80 -40.02
C GLN A 28 13.96 -22.59 -39.57
N LYS A 29 15.15 -22.45 -40.15
CA LYS A 29 16.09 -21.34 -39.93
C LYS A 29 15.79 -20.17 -40.88
N VAL A 30 15.90 -18.94 -40.39
CA VAL A 30 15.98 -17.71 -41.21
C VAL A 30 17.22 -16.92 -40.82
N LEU A 31 17.97 -16.49 -41.84
CA LEU A 31 19.22 -15.74 -41.79
C LEU A 31 18.95 -14.25 -41.49
N ILE A 32 19.75 -13.63 -40.62
CA ILE A 32 19.68 -12.20 -40.25
C ILE A 32 20.90 -11.46 -40.82
N TYR A 33 20.67 -10.27 -41.38
CA TYR A 33 21.71 -9.32 -41.78
C TYR A 33 22.21 -8.51 -40.58
N THR A 34 23.51 -8.48 -40.38
CA THR A 34 24.22 -7.66 -39.38
C THR A 34 24.41 -6.22 -39.85
N VAL A 35 24.02 -5.26 -39.01
CA VAL A 35 24.55 -3.89 -39.02
C VAL A 35 25.12 -3.62 -37.63
N GLN A 36 26.42 -3.29 -37.58
CA GLN A 36 27.17 -3.06 -36.34
C GLN A 36 27.02 -1.61 -35.87
N ALA A 37 26.79 -1.42 -34.56
CA ALA A 37 27.04 -0.17 -33.86
C ALA A 37 27.48 -0.43 -32.40
N GLN A 38 28.15 0.60 -31.85
CA GLN A 38 29.18 0.64 -30.81
C GLN A 38 28.67 0.81 -29.34
N PRO A 39 29.54 0.66 -28.30
CA PRO A 39 29.19 0.67 -26.87
C PRO A 39 29.00 2.07 -26.22
N GLN A 40 28.28 2.14 -25.09
CA GLN A 40 27.82 3.36 -24.39
C GLN A 40 28.82 4.00 -23.38
N THR A 41 28.58 5.29 -23.13
CA THR A 41 29.49 6.35 -22.65
C THR A 41 29.04 7.03 -21.32
N PRO A 42 29.97 7.65 -20.56
CA PRO A 42 29.70 8.45 -19.34
C PRO A 42 28.65 9.56 -19.51
N PRO A 43 28.07 10.10 -18.40
CA PRO A 43 27.08 11.18 -18.45
C PRO A 43 27.63 12.32 -19.28
N SER A 44 26.80 12.81 -20.20
CA SER A 44 27.30 13.68 -21.25
C SER A 44 28.00 14.91 -20.66
N PRO A 45 29.04 15.41 -21.34
CA PRO A 45 29.68 16.67 -20.96
C PRO A 45 28.68 17.82 -20.80
N CYS A 46 27.55 17.78 -21.52
CA CYS A 46 26.48 18.75 -21.43
C CYS A 46 25.82 18.78 -20.04
N VAL A 47 25.39 17.63 -19.52
CA VAL A 47 24.72 17.55 -18.21
C VAL A 47 25.67 17.93 -17.07
N GLN A 48 26.94 17.54 -17.18
CA GLN A 48 27.96 17.91 -16.19
C GLN A 48 28.22 19.42 -16.17
N GLN A 49 28.28 20.06 -17.35
CA GLN A 49 28.47 21.51 -17.44
C GLN A 49 27.27 22.27 -16.88
N PHE A 50 26.05 21.80 -17.13
CA PHE A 50 24.84 22.38 -16.54
C PHE A 50 24.84 22.27 -15.01
N ASP A 51 25.09 21.09 -14.44
CA ASP A 51 25.10 20.91 -12.99
C ASP A 51 26.14 21.81 -12.31
N GLY A 52 27.33 21.92 -12.89
CA GLY A 52 28.37 22.83 -12.43
C GLY A 52 27.93 24.30 -12.46
N ALA A 53 27.33 24.76 -13.56
CA ALA A 53 26.83 26.13 -13.68
C ALA A 53 25.64 26.41 -12.74
N PHE A 54 24.74 25.44 -12.59
CA PHE A 54 23.57 25.52 -11.72
C PHE A 54 23.99 25.64 -10.25
N ARG A 55 24.92 24.80 -9.78
CA ARG A 55 25.51 24.87 -8.43
C ARG A 55 26.23 26.20 -8.21
N LYS A 56 27.02 26.63 -9.19
CA LYS A 56 27.74 27.91 -9.15
C LYS A 56 26.79 29.09 -8.98
N CYS A 57 25.61 29.07 -9.62
CA CYS A 57 24.61 30.13 -9.44
C CYS A 57 24.14 30.29 -7.99
N PHE A 58 23.90 29.18 -7.27
CA PHE A 58 23.51 29.22 -5.85
C PHE A 58 24.65 29.64 -4.93
N GLN A 59 25.88 29.22 -5.26
CA GLN A 59 27.06 29.60 -4.52
C GLN A 59 27.38 31.09 -4.69
N ASP A 60 27.40 31.60 -5.92
CA ASP A 60 27.78 32.98 -6.24
C ASP A 60 26.72 34.00 -5.80
N ASN A 61 25.43 33.63 -5.84
CA ASN A 61 24.32 34.56 -5.55
C ASN A 61 23.70 34.40 -4.17
N GLY A 62 24.10 33.38 -3.41
CA GLY A 62 23.57 33.13 -2.08
C GLY A 62 24.55 32.54 -1.07
N GLY A 63 25.74 32.10 -1.49
CA GLY A 63 26.69 31.40 -0.61
C GLY A 63 26.18 30.03 -0.16
N TYR A 64 25.21 29.45 -0.87
CA TYR A 64 24.57 28.20 -0.47
C TYR A 64 25.05 27.03 -1.34
N GLN A 65 25.24 25.88 -0.70
CA GLN A 65 25.31 24.61 -1.41
C GLN A 65 23.91 24.22 -1.87
N LEU A 66 23.81 23.64 -3.07
CA LEU A 66 22.55 23.31 -3.71
C LEU A 66 21.72 22.33 -2.87
N GLU A 67 22.38 21.41 -2.18
CA GLU A 67 21.79 20.43 -1.26
C GLU A 67 21.03 21.10 -0.10
N ILE A 68 21.56 22.20 0.42
CA ILE A 68 20.93 22.99 1.49
C ILE A 68 19.66 23.67 0.96
N ILE A 69 19.68 24.13 -0.30
CA ILE A 69 18.52 24.72 -0.96
C ILE A 69 17.45 23.68 -1.25
N PHE A 70 17.83 22.49 -1.72
CA PHE A 70 16.87 21.40 -1.92
C PHE A 70 16.23 20.96 -0.60
N SER A 71 17.00 20.81 0.48
CA SER A 71 16.46 20.55 1.81
C SER A 71 15.46 21.62 2.26
N LEU A 72 15.75 22.89 1.96
CA LEU A 72 14.88 24.01 2.30
C LEU A 72 13.57 24.01 1.49
N VAL A 73 13.66 23.94 0.16
CA VAL A 73 12.52 23.98 -0.78
C VAL A 73 11.59 22.78 -0.58
N THR A 74 12.16 21.63 -0.24
CA THR A 74 11.40 20.39 -0.01
C THR A 74 10.98 20.20 1.45
N ASN A 75 11.12 21.24 2.28
CA ASN A 75 10.77 21.21 3.70
C ASN A 75 11.47 20.09 4.51
N GLY A 76 12.62 19.61 4.04
CA GLY A 76 13.49 18.62 4.69
C GLY A 76 13.42 17.21 4.09
N SER A 77 12.59 16.95 3.08
CA SER A 77 12.51 15.61 2.48
C SER A 77 13.76 15.22 1.68
N SER A 78 14.53 16.20 1.18
CA SER A 78 15.82 15.96 0.50
C SER A 78 17.02 15.80 1.47
N GLY A 79 16.76 15.73 2.79
CA GLY A 79 17.78 15.57 3.83
C GLY A 79 17.71 16.65 4.92
N PRO A 80 18.29 16.43 6.10
CA PRO A 80 18.29 17.39 7.20
C PRO A 80 19.16 18.62 6.89
N LEU A 81 18.76 19.79 7.39
CA LEU A 81 19.60 20.99 7.36
C LEU A 81 20.84 20.80 8.25
N PRO A 82 22.00 21.40 7.93
CA PRO A 82 23.15 21.42 8.83
C PRO A 82 22.75 21.97 10.22
N PRO A 83 23.30 21.42 11.32
CA PRO A 83 22.84 21.69 12.69
C PRO A 83 22.91 23.17 13.12
N ASN A 84 23.67 24.00 12.39
CA ASN A 84 23.88 25.41 12.69
C ASN A 84 23.00 26.35 11.84
N ILE A 85 22.12 25.82 10.99
CA ILE A 85 21.29 26.60 10.06
C ILE A 85 19.83 26.52 10.48
N ASN A 86 19.28 27.66 10.90
CA ASN A 86 17.85 27.79 11.16
C ASN A 86 17.09 27.94 9.82
N ARG A 87 16.02 27.15 9.64
CA ARG A 87 15.22 27.13 8.41
C ARG A 87 14.63 28.49 8.06
N GLN A 88 14.17 29.24 9.06
CA GLN A 88 13.52 30.55 8.87
C GLN A 88 14.53 31.62 8.46
N SER A 89 15.71 31.64 9.07
CA SER A 89 16.77 32.58 8.67
C SER A 89 17.32 32.24 7.29
N LEU A 90 17.45 30.94 6.96
CA LEU A 90 17.85 30.50 5.63
C LEU A 90 16.80 30.86 4.57
N ALA A 91 15.51 30.64 4.84
CA ALA A 91 14.43 31.04 3.93
C ALA A 91 14.46 32.55 3.65
N GLN A 92 14.60 33.38 4.69
CA GLN A 92 14.73 34.84 4.53
C GLN A 92 15.94 35.22 3.68
N ALA A 93 17.09 34.59 3.93
CA ALA A 93 18.33 34.90 3.23
C ALA A 93 18.31 34.40 1.76
N VAL A 94 17.65 33.29 1.46
CA VAL A 94 17.41 32.81 0.09
C VAL A 94 16.41 33.73 -0.62
N CYS A 95 15.33 34.14 0.05
CA CYS A 95 14.34 35.05 -0.53
C CYS A 95 14.90 36.43 -0.82
N GLY A 96 15.79 36.96 0.03
CA GLY A 96 16.51 38.21 -0.22
C GLY A 96 17.43 38.15 -1.45
N ASN A 97 17.84 36.95 -1.87
CA ASN A 97 18.69 36.74 -3.05
C ASN A 97 17.95 36.13 -4.24
N ARG A 98 16.62 35.92 -4.16
CA ARG A 98 15.91 35.11 -5.16
C ARG A 98 16.01 35.66 -6.57
N GLN A 99 15.94 36.98 -6.74
CA GLN A 99 16.04 37.61 -8.06
C GLN A 99 17.41 37.37 -8.71
N LYS A 100 18.49 37.38 -7.91
CA LYS A 100 19.84 37.11 -8.38
C LYS A 100 20.01 35.64 -8.75
N ILE A 101 19.54 34.73 -7.89
CA ILE A 101 19.55 33.29 -8.15
C ILE A 101 18.73 32.98 -9.42
N SER A 102 17.51 33.53 -9.52
CA SER A 102 16.61 33.33 -10.64
C SER A 102 17.20 33.85 -11.95
N GLY A 103 17.74 35.07 -11.95
CA GLY A 103 18.43 35.63 -13.11
C GLY A 103 19.66 34.82 -13.54
N CYS A 104 20.30 34.11 -12.61
CA CYS A 104 21.43 33.24 -12.90
C CYS A 104 21.01 31.88 -13.47
N ILE A 105 20.01 31.21 -12.89
CA ILE A 105 19.63 29.84 -13.30
C ILE A 105 18.66 29.79 -14.48
N SER A 106 17.80 30.79 -14.65
CA SER A 106 16.79 30.85 -15.72
C SER A 106 17.37 30.72 -17.14
N PRO A 107 18.50 31.36 -17.51
CA PRO A 107 19.07 31.23 -18.84
C PRO A 107 19.93 29.96 -19.02
N LEU A 108 20.21 29.18 -17.99
CA LEU A 108 21.12 28.03 -18.12
C LEU A 108 20.67 26.98 -19.16
N PRO A 109 19.37 26.62 -19.26
CA PRO A 109 18.92 25.68 -20.29
C PRO A 109 19.09 26.23 -21.72
N SER A 110 18.96 27.55 -21.92
CA SER A 110 19.14 28.18 -23.23
C SER A 110 20.61 28.49 -23.56
N GLN A 111 21.46 28.57 -22.53
CA GLN A 111 22.92 28.66 -22.65
C GLN A 111 23.59 27.29 -22.75
N ALA A 112 22.83 26.21 -22.65
CA ALA A 112 23.33 24.87 -22.87
C ALA A 112 24.06 24.83 -24.22
N PRO A 113 25.30 24.28 -24.29
CA PRO A 113 26.05 24.19 -25.53
C PRO A 113 25.18 23.63 -26.67
N GLN A 114 25.34 24.14 -27.90
CA GLN A 114 24.57 23.65 -29.07
C GLN A 114 24.69 22.13 -29.32
N GLN A 115 25.68 21.49 -28.70
CA GLN A 115 25.94 20.05 -28.72
C GLN A 115 25.12 19.22 -27.71
N CYS A 116 24.29 19.86 -26.88
CA CYS A 116 23.39 19.20 -25.95
C CYS A 116 22.22 18.52 -26.69
N GLN A 117 21.88 17.29 -26.30
CA GLN A 117 20.69 16.63 -26.85
C GLN A 117 19.43 17.32 -26.32
N GLN A 118 18.36 17.34 -27.14
CA GLN A 118 17.09 17.98 -26.74
C GLN A 118 16.51 17.43 -25.43
N VAL A 119 16.68 16.12 -25.16
CA VAL A 119 16.24 15.50 -23.91
C VAL A 119 16.99 16.04 -22.69
N GLU A 120 18.28 16.34 -22.85
CA GLU A 120 19.12 16.89 -21.78
C GLU A 120 18.72 18.34 -21.51
N VAL A 121 18.51 19.14 -22.57
CA VAL A 121 18.01 20.52 -22.45
C VAL A 121 16.63 20.56 -21.78
N ALA A 122 15.73 19.62 -22.11
CA ALA A 122 14.41 19.52 -21.48
C ALA A 122 14.51 19.15 -19.99
N MET A 123 15.42 18.26 -19.61
CA MET A 123 15.70 17.91 -18.22
C MET A 123 16.24 19.11 -17.43
N MET A 124 17.19 19.85 -18.01
CA MET A 124 17.75 21.08 -17.42
C MET A 124 16.67 22.13 -17.17
N ASP A 125 15.82 22.35 -18.17
CA ASP A 125 14.70 23.28 -18.11
C ASP A 125 13.66 22.88 -17.04
N GLY A 126 13.32 21.59 -16.94
CA GLY A 126 12.47 21.06 -15.88
C GLY A 126 13.05 21.29 -14.47
N THR A 127 14.36 21.06 -14.32
CA THR A 127 15.09 21.26 -13.05
C THR A 127 15.09 22.73 -12.63
N VAL A 128 15.41 23.63 -13.56
CA VAL A 128 15.40 25.08 -13.33
C VAL A 128 14.01 25.57 -12.94
N ARG A 129 12.97 25.12 -13.66
CA ARG A 129 11.57 25.53 -13.39
C ARG A 129 11.06 25.06 -12.04
N SER A 130 11.27 23.78 -11.71
CA SER A 130 10.87 23.22 -10.42
C SER A 130 11.51 23.99 -9.26
N MET A 131 12.80 24.29 -9.39
CA MET A 131 13.53 25.08 -8.40
C MET A 131 12.99 26.51 -8.29
N LEU A 132 12.77 27.21 -9.41
CA LEU A 132 12.22 28.57 -9.41
C LEU A 132 10.83 28.65 -8.80
N GLN A 133 9.99 27.65 -9.06
CA GLN A 133 8.65 27.55 -8.48
C GLN A 133 8.71 27.29 -6.97
N GLY A 134 9.57 26.37 -6.53
CA GLY A 134 9.80 26.09 -5.12
C GLY A 134 10.31 27.31 -4.36
N LEU A 135 11.28 28.03 -4.94
CA LEU A 135 11.76 29.30 -4.39
C LEU A 135 10.68 30.38 -4.38
N GLY A 136 9.85 30.48 -5.41
CA GLY A 136 8.73 31.43 -5.48
C GLY A 136 7.69 31.19 -4.39
N SER A 137 7.24 29.94 -4.24
CA SER A 137 6.30 29.53 -3.21
C SER A 137 6.84 29.80 -1.81
N MET A 138 8.10 29.46 -1.55
CA MET A 138 8.75 29.74 -0.27
C MET A 138 8.83 31.25 0.04
N CYS A 139 9.01 32.09 -0.98
CA CYS A 139 9.15 33.54 -0.83
C CYS A 139 7.84 34.32 -0.90
N GLY A 140 6.69 33.63 -0.92
CA GLY A 140 5.38 34.26 -0.93
C GLY A 140 4.98 34.89 -2.27
N ASP A 141 5.62 34.50 -3.37
CA ASP A 141 5.14 34.90 -4.69
C ASP A 141 3.82 34.23 -5.01
N PRO A 142 2.93 34.91 -5.76
CA PRO A 142 1.78 34.25 -6.36
C PRO A 142 2.30 33.11 -7.23
N VAL A 143 1.83 31.89 -6.94
CA VAL A 143 2.23 30.68 -7.66
C VAL A 143 1.91 30.88 -9.14
N GLN A 144 2.95 31.05 -9.95
CA GLN A 144 2.80 31.03 -11.41
C GLN A 144 2.33 29.63 -11.80
N PRO A 145 1.28 29.51 -12.63
CA PRO A 145 0.79 28.20 -13.07
C PRO A 145 1.92 27.44 -13.78
N PRO A 146 1.98 26.10 -13.66
CA PRO A 146 2.94 25.28 -14.39
C PRO A 146 2.93 25.61 -15.88
N ILE A 147 4.07 25.55 -16.56
CA ILE A 147 4.15 25.92 -17.98
C ILE A 147 3.25 25.05 -18.84
N CYS A 148 3.04 23.79 -18.46
CA CYS A 148 2.02 22.95 -19.06
C CYS A 148 0.62 23.59 -19.03
N LEU A 149 0.21 24.11 -17.86
CA LEU A 149 -1.09 24.77 -17.68
C LEU A 149 -1.14 26.11 -18.44
N LYS A 150 -0.01 26.83 -18.51
CA LYS A 150 0.11 28.05 -19.32
C LYS A 150 0.01 27.76 -20.83
N ASN A 151 0.63 26.68 -21.30
CA ASN A 151 0.56 26.25 -22.70
C ASN A 151 -0.83 25.72 -23.03
N PHE A 152 -1.49 25.07 -22.08
CA PHE A 152 -2.91 24.73 -22.18
C PHE A 152 -3.78 25.99 -22.32
N ASP A 153 -3.64 26.96 -21.42
CA ASP A 153 -4.38 28.22 -21.48
C ASP A 153 -4.11 28.95 -22.82
N THR A 154 -2.86 29.07 -23.23
CA THR A 154 -2.46 29.70 -24.51
C THR A 154 -3.05 28.96 -25.70
N GLY A 155 -2.86 27.64 -25.79
CA GLY A 155 -3.37 26.83 -26.90
C GLY A 155 -4.89 26.82 -26.96
N PHE A 156 -5.55 26.87 -25.81
CA PHE A 156 -7.01 26.95 -25.73
C PHE A 156 -7.51 28.34 -26.16
N ARG A 157 -6.86 29.42 -25.73
CA ARG A 157 -7.14 30.80 -26.20
C ARG A 157 -6.97 30.95 -27.70
N ASP A 158 -5.87 30.45 -28.26
CA ASP A 158 -5.63 30.45 -29.72
C ASP A 158 -6.74 29.71 -30.47
N CYS A 159 -7.24 28.63 -29.89
CA CYS A 159 -8.33 27.86 -30.48
C CYS A 159 -9.66 28.63 -30.46
N LEU A 160 -9.98 29.28 -29.34
CA LEU A 160 -11.15 30.17 -29.23
C LEU A 160 -11.08 31.32 -30.24
N GLN A 161 -9.90 31.94 -30.42
CA GLN A 161 -9.70 33.01 -31.39
C GLN A 161 -9.95 32.54 -32.83
N LYS A 162 -9.54 31.32 -33.19
CA LYS A 162 -9.84 30.73 -34.52
C LYS A 162 -11.34 30.52 -34.77
N MET A 163 -12.14 30.51 -33.71
CA MET A 163 -13.60 30.44 -33.78
C MET A 163 -14.25 31.83 -33.78
N ASN A 164 -13.47 32.91 -33.88
CA ASN A 164 -13.91 34.30 -33.68
C ASN A 164 -14.52 34.54 -32.28
N ILE A 165 -14.14 33.73 -31.28
CA ILE A 165 -14.53 33.93 -29.88
C ILE A 165 -13.40 34.69 -29.19
N VAL A 166 -13.69 35.87 -28.63
CA VAL A 166 -12.74 36.62 -27.82
C VAL A 166 -12.53 35.87 -26.50
N PRO A 167 -11.34 35.30 -26.22
CA PRO A 167 -11.15 34.40 -25.08
C PRO A 167 -11.50 35.04 -23.74
N GLU A 168 -11.18 36.31 -23.58
CA GLU A 168 -11.42 37.10 -22.37
C GLU A 168 -12.93 37.23 -22.11
N GLN A 169 -13.72 37.51 -23.16
CA GLN A 169 -15.19 37.56 -23.04
C GLN A 169 -15.75 36.18 -22.71
N PHE A 170 -15.19 35.12 -23.29
CA PHE A 170 -15.59 33.73 -23.00
C PHE A 170 -15.31 33.33 -21.55
N PHE A 171 -14.09 33.56 -21.05
CA PHE A 171 -13.74 33.24 -19.66
C PHE A 171 -14.49 34.10 -18.65
N MET A 172 -14.71 35.38 -18.95
CA MET A 172 -15.56 36.25 -18.12
C MET A 172 -17.01 35.74 -18.11
N LEU A 173 -17.52 35.25 -19.24
CA LEU A 173 -18.86 34.67 -19.31
C LEU A 173 -18.97 33.36 -18.51
N LEU A 174 -17.96 32.48 -18.59
CA LEU A 174 -17.86 31.25 -17.79
C LEU A 174 -17.77 31.53 -16.29
N ALA A 175 -16.98 32.53 -15.90
CA ALA A 175 -16.79 32.95 -14.51
C ALA A 175 -17.95 33.82 -13.98
N ASN A 176 -19.00 34.04 -14.78
CA ASN A 176 -20.13 34.90 -14.46
C ASN A 176 -19.74 36.35 -14.10
N GLN A 177 -18.69 36.89 -14.73
CA GLN A 177 -18.20 38.26 -14.51
C GLN A 177 -18.87 39.26 -15.47
N THR A 178 -18.85 40.54 -15.10
CA THR A 178 -19.39 41.64 -15.91
C THR A 178 -18.56 41.84 -17.17
N LEU A 179 -19.14 41.71 -18.36
CA LEU A 179 -18.44 41.91 -19.63
C LEU A 179 -18.06 43.39 -19.86
N PRO A 180 -17.02 43.67 -20.68
CA PRO A 180 -16.65 45.04 -21.06
C PRO A 180 -17.82 45.84 -21.65
N GLN A 181 -17.83 47.17 -21.44
CA GLN A 181 -18.88 48.05 -21.97
C GLN A 181 -19.01 47.90 -23.50
N GLY A 182 -20.24 47.76 -23.98
CA GLY A 182 -20.55 47.55 -25.40
C GLY A 182 -20.62 46.08 -25.85
N VAL A 183 -20.28 45.11 -24.98
CA VAL A 183 -20.40 43.68 -25.27
C VAL A 183 -21.70 43.13 -24.68
N ASN A 184 -22.64 42.74 -25.55
CA ASN A 184 -23.90 42.15 -25.12
C ASN A 184 -23.69 40.68 -24.68
N ARG A 185 -24.05 40.38 -23.43
CA ARG A 185 -23.93 39.04 -22.83
C ARG A 185 -24.67 37.95 -23.61
N ASP A 186 -25.87 38.24 -24.09
CA ASP A 186 -26.68 37.29 -24.87
C ASP A 186 -26.11 37.06 -26.26
N GLN A 187 -25.45 38.07 -26.83
CA GLN A 187 -24.74 37.94 -28.10
C GLN A 187 -23.51 37.04 -27.94
N VAL A 188 -22.70 37.23 -26.89
CA VAL A 188 -21.55 36.32 -26.62
C VAL A 188 -22.06 34.92 -26.34
N LYS A 189 -23.12 34.79 -25.53
CA LYS A 189 -23.75 33.51 -25.22
C LYS A 189 -24.26 32.79 -26.48
N SER A 190 -24.97 33.46 -27.39
CA SER A 190 -25.48 32.82 -28.62
C SER A 190 -24.36 32.39 -29.58
N MET A 191 -23.24 33.12 -29.62
CA MET A 191 -22.05 32.73 -30.39
C MET A 191 -21.40 31.46 -29.84
N VAL A 192 -21.34 31.29 -28.51
CA VAL A 192 -20.64 30.17 -27.89
C VAL A 192 -21.56 28.99 -27.56
N CYS A 193 -22.87 29.17 -27.48
CA CYS A 193 -23.85 28.16 -27.05
C CYS A 193 -24.65 27.55 -28.21
N ASN A 194 -23.93 27.06 -29.22
CA ASN A 194 -24.49 26.25 -30.29
C ASN A 194 -23.67 24.95 -30.42
N ASP A 195 -24.27 23.93 -31.04
CA ASP A 195 -23.66 22.60 -31.12
C ASP A 195 -22.31 22.61 -31.87
N GLN A 196 -22.16 23.49 -32.86
CA GLN A 196 -20.92 23.68 -33.59
C GLN A 196 -19.81 24.20 -32.66
N ALA A 197 -20.10 25.24 -31.88
CA ALA A 197 -19.16 25.78 -30.90
C ALA A 197 -18.80 24.72 -29.85
N LYS A 198 -19.78 24.02 -29.28
CA LYS A 198 -19.60 22.94 -28.29
C LYS A 198 -18.63 21.86 -28.79
N ASN A 199 -18.91 21.30 -29.97
CA ASN A 199 -18.07 20.25 -30.56
C ASN A 199 -16.66 20.76 -30.86
N THR A 200 -16.55 22.02 -31.28
CA THR A 200 -15.26 22.64 -31.57
C THR A 200 -14.47 22.93 -30.30
N MET A 201 -15.09 23.35 -29.18
CA MET A 201 -14.39 23.53 -27.90
C MET A 201 -13.92 22.21 -27.29
N ILE A 202 -14.70 21.14 -27.42
CA ILE A 202 -14.26 19.80 -27.01
C ILE A 202 -13.06 19.36 -27.87
N SER A 203 -13.12 19.60 -29.18
CA SER A 203 -12.00 19.34 -30.11
C SER A 203 -10.76 20.21 -29.80
N CYS A 204 -10.96 21.48 -29.45
CA CYS A 204 -9.90 22.39 -29.01
C CYS A 204 -9.23 21.89 -27.72
N GLY A 205 -10.03 21.58 -26.69
CA GLY A 205 -9.52 21.10 -25.41
C GLY A 205 -8.76 19.79 -25.56
N THR A 206 -9.36 18.81 -26.26
CA THR A 206 -8.72 17.51 -26.50
C THR A 206 -7.48 17.61 -27.40
N GLY A 207 -7.50 18.45 -28.43
CA GLY A 207 -6.37 18.69 -29.33
C GLY A 207 -5.20 19.41 -28.64
N VAL A 208 -5.49 20.37 -27.76
CA VAL A 208 -4.46 21.04 -26.95
C VAL A 208 -3.89 20.06 -25.92
N VAL A 209 -4.72 19.30 -25.22
CA VAL A 209 -4.27 18.26 -24.27
C VAL A 209 -3.40 17.21 -24.96
N SER A 210 -3.79 16.74 -26.14
CA SER A 210 -3.02 15.76 -26.92
C SER A 210 -1.64 16.29 -27.33
N LYS A 211 -1.53 17.57 -27.73
CA LYS A 211 -0.24 18.21 -28.02
C LYS A 211 0.62 18.39 -26.76
N LEU A 212 -0.03 18.59 -25.62
CA LEU A 212 0.61 18.77 -24.33
C LEU A 212 1.09 17.46 -23.70
N GLN A 213 0.59 16.30 -24.12
CA GLN A 213 1.09 14.99 -23.65
C GLN A 213 2.59 14.81 -23.89
N GLN A 214 3.15 15.46 -24.92
CA GLN A 214 4.59 15.43 -25.21
C GLN A 214 5.38 16.53 -24.47
N GLN A 215 4.70 17.51 -23.85
CA GLN A 215 5.31 18.71 -23.26
C GLN A 215 5.09 18.80 -21.74
N CYS A 216 4.25 17.94 -21.18
CA CYS A 216 3.81 17.98 -19.79
C CYS A 216 4.17 16.69 -19.07
N THR A 217 4.58 16.82 -17.82
CA THR A 217 4.74 15.68 -16.92
C THR A 217 3.38 15.00 -16.67
N PRO A 218 3.35 13.69 -16.31
CA PRO A 218 2.10 12.99 -16.00
C PRO A 218 1.23 13.67 -14.94
N GLN A 219 1.84 14.30 -13.93
CA GLN A 219 1.14 15.05 -12.90
C GLN A 219 0.50 16.33 -13.45
N GLU A 220 1.21 17.07 -14.30
CA GLU A 220 0.65 18.23 -14.98
C GLU A 220 -0.47 17.86 -15.95
N GLN A 221 -0.39 16.68 -16.59
CA GLN A 221 -1.45 16.17 -17.46
C GLN A 221 -2.75 15.93 -16.67
N VAL A 222 -2.67 15.42 -15.44
CA VAL A 222 -3.83 15.25 -14.55
C VAL A 222 -4.44 16.62 -14.19
N ILE A 223 -3.60 17.60 -13.85
CA ILE A 223 -4.05 18.97 -13.51
C ILE A 223 -4.75 19.62 -14.71
N VAL A 224 -4.16 19.51 -15.90
CA VAL A 224 -4.74 20.03 -17.15
C VAL A 224 -6.05 19.31 -17.49
N GLY A 225 -6.10 17.99 -17.35
CA GLY A 225 -7.30 17.19 -17.57
C GLY A 225 -8.46 17.61 -16.66
N THR A 226 -8.16 17.82 -15.38
CA THR A 226 -9.15 18.30 -14.39
C THR A 226 -9.62 19.72 -14.69
N THR A 227 -8.70 20.60 -15.10
CA THR A 227 -9.02 21.98 -15.50
C THR A 227 -9.95 22.02 -16.71
N LEU A 228 -9.68 21.19 -17.72
CA LEU A 228 -10.53 21.07 -18.91
C LEU A 228 -11.94 20.56 -18.55
N GLN A 229 -12.05 19.56 -17.68
CA GLN A 229 -13.35 19.04 -17.22
C GLN A 229 -14.17 20.12 -16.50
N ASN A 230 -13.55 20.88 -15.60
CA ASN A 230 -14.22 21.97 -14.88
C ASN A 230 -14.71 23.06 -15.83
N MET A 231 -13.90 23.42 -16.83
CA MET A 231 -14.26 24.40 -17.86
C MET A 231 -15.43 23.92 -18.73
N LEU A 232 -15.45 22.65 -19.14
CA LEU A 232 -16.55 22.07 -19.92
C LEU A 232 -17.86 22.00 -19.11
N GLY A 233 -17.77 21.72 -17.80
CA GLY A 233 -18.92 21.78 -16.89
C GLY A 233 -19.49 23.19 -16.77
N ALA A 234 -18.64 24.19 -16.57
CA ALA A 234 -19.05 25.61 -16.53
C ALA A 234 -19.69 26.07 -17.85
N TYR A 235 -19.12 25.64 -18.97
CA TYR A 235 -19.63 25.93 -20.32
C TYR A 235 -21.04 25.37 -20.54
N GLU A 236 -21.27 24.10 -20.16
CA GLU A 236 -22.58 23.46 -20.30
C GLU A 236 -23.65 24.17 -19.44
N GLY A 237 -23.28 24.62 -18.24
CA GLY A 237 -24.17 25.40 -17.37
C GLY A 237 -24.52 26.77 -17.90
N MET A 238 -23.53 27.47 -18.44
CA MET A 238 -23.74 28.74 -19.09
C MET A 238 -24.71 28.62 -20.28
N CYS A 239 -24.56 27.58 -21.10
CA CYS A 239 -25.29 27.45 -22.36
C CYS A 239 -26.70 26.88 -22.27
N THR A 240 -26.92 25.94 -21.37
CA THR A 240 -28.24 25.32 -21.25
C THR A 240 -29.21 26.15 -20.41
N GLY A 241 -28.73 27.21 -19.74
CA GLY A 241 -29.53 28.01 -18.80
C GLY A 241 -29.96 27.23 -17.54
N LYS A 242 -29.80 25.90 -17.56
CA LYS A 242 -29.65 25.08 -16.37
C LYS A 242 -28.29 25.45 -15.81
N VAL A 243 -28.28 26.23 -14.74
CA VAL A 243 -27.05 26.50 -13.99
C VAL A 243 -26.41 25.13 -13.72
N VAL A 244 -25.31 24.81 -14.40
CA VAL A 244 -24.35 23.85 -13.84
C VAL A 244 -23.70 24.67 -12.73
N GLN A 245 -24.42 24.72 -11.61
CA GLN A 245 -23.79 24.89 -10.31
C GLN A 245 -22.70 23.80 -10.22
N PRO A 246 -21.70 23.90 -9.33
CA PRO A 246 -21.07 22.67 -8.83
C PRO A 246 -22.24 21.75 -8.51
N GLY A 247 -22.52 20.73 -9.37
CA GLY A 247 -23.92 20.34 -9.64
C GLY A 247 -24.64 20.13 -8.33
N GLN A 248 -25.81 20.74 -8.06
CA GLN A 248 -26.49 20.87 -6.74
C GLN A 248 -25.86 20.06 -5.58
N CYS A 249 -25.74 18.74 -5.73
CA CYS A 249 -24.76 17.86 -5.09
C CYS A 249 -23.46 18.50 -4.50
N MET A 250 -22.57 19.11 -5.29
CA MET A 250 -21.28 19.65 -4.83
C MET A 250 -21.46 20.93 -3.99
N ALA A 251 -22.40 21.81 -4.37
CA ALA A 251 -22.76 22.96 -3.54
C ALA A 251 -23.44 22.55 -2.21
N HIS A 252 -24.29 21.52 -2.24
CA HIS A 252 -24.86 20.90 -1.03
C HIS A 252 -23.79 20.24 -0.17
N PHE A 253 -22.79 19.62 -0.79
CA PHE A 253 -21.64 19.08 -0.07
C PHE A 253 -20.82 20.20 0.57
N GLU A 254 -20.44 21.25 -0.16
CA GLU A 254 -19.65 22.35 0.39
C GLU A 254 -20.38 23.04 1.55
N SER A 255 -21.67 23.35 1.36
CA SER A 255 -22.51 23.91 2.43
C SER A 255 -22.69 22.95 3.60
N GLY A 256 -22.86 21.66 3.33
CA GLY A 256 -22.97 20.63 4.36
C GLY A 256 -21.68 20.43 5.14
N MET A 257 -20.52 20.47 4.46
CA MET A 257 -19.21 20.39 5.08
C MET A 257 -18.89 21.63 5.91
N ASP A 258 -19.31 22.82 5.47
CA ASP A 258 -19.17 24.05 6.26
C ASP A 258 -20.06 24.02 7.50
N ALA A 259 -21.33 23.62 7.37
CA ALA A 259 -22.22 23.39 8.51
C ALA A 259 -21.68 22.32 9.47
N CYS A 260 -21.08 21.28 8.92
CA CYS A 260 -20.43 20.21 9.67
C CYS A 260 -19.22 20.72 10.46
N ALA A 261 -18.37 21.53 9.82
CA ALA A 261 -17.22 22.16 10.44
C ALA A 261 -17.66 23.14 11.54
N GLN A 262 -18.66 23.98 11.27
CA GLN A 262 -19.23 24.90 12.25
C GLN A 262 -19.81 24.15 13.45
N LYS A 263 -20.51 23.03 13.23
CA LYS A 263 -21.08 22.21 14.31
C LYS A 263 -20.00 21.52 15.14
N THR A 264 -18.95 21.02 14.51
CA THR A 264 -17.93 20.18 15.17
C THR A 264 -16.85 21.03 15.83
N PHE A 265 -16.33 22.02 15.11
CA PHE A 265 -15.20 22.84 15.50
C PHE A 265 -15.61 24.23 16.00
N ASN A 266 -16.82 24.69 15.67
CA ASN A 266 -17.22 26.10 15.77
C ASN A 266 -16.36 27.03 14.90
N ILE A 267 -15.89 26.51 13.76
CA ILE A 267 -14.99 27.20 12.82
C ILE A 267 -15.47 26.88 11.40
N PRO A 268 -15.58 27.88 10.49
CA PRO A 268 -15.92 27.63 9.10
C PRO A 268 -14.88 26.76 8.41
N MET A 269 -15.31 25.90 7.48
CA MET A 269 -14.42 24.96 6.79
C MET A 269 -13.28 25.69 6.06
N GLN A 270 -13.57 26.84 5.44
CA GLN A 270 -12.54 27.64 4.77
C GLN A 270 -11.41 28.06 5.71
N THR A 271 -11.72 28.43 6.96
CA THR A 271 -10.71 28.83 7.96
C THR A 271 -9.89 27.62 8.39
N ILE A 272 -10.51 26.45 8.53
CA ILE A 272 -9.82 25.18 8.81
C ILE A 272 -8.82 24.88 7.68
N MET A 273 -9.28 24.93 6.43
CA MET A 273 -8.43 24.68 5.25
C MET A 273 -7.23 25.62 5.18
N MET A 274 -7.42 26.91 5.52
CA MET A 274 -6.32 27.87 5.61
C MET A 274 -5.31 27.48 6.69
N VAL A 275 -5.78 27.17 7.91
CA VAL A 275 -4.90 26.82 9.03
C VAL A 275 -4.13 25.52 8.78
N ILE A 276 -4.77 24.46 8.28
CA ILE A 276 -4.08 23.20 7.99
C ILE A 276 -3.10 23.32 6.82
N SER A 277 -3.30 24.29 5.92
CA SER A 277 -2.41 24.60 4.81
C SER A 277 -1.32 25.63 5.18
N ASN A 278 -1.18 25.98 6.46
CA ASN A 278 -0.28 27.02 6.98
C ASN A 278 -0.46 28.41 6.33
N GLN A 279 -1.67 28.71 5.86
CA GLN A 279 -2.03 30.05 5.39
C GLN A 279 -2.43 30.94 6.58
N LYS A 280 -2.20 32.25 6.46
CA LYS A 280 -2.56 33.22 7.50
C LYS A 280 -4.09 33.28 7.64
N PRO A 281 -4.68 32.89 8.79
CA PRO A 281 -6.13 32.90 8.94
C PRO A 281 -6.69 34.33 9.04
N PRO A 282 -8.02 34.51 8.93
CA PRO A 282 -8.66 35.82 9.12
C PRO A 282 -8.28 36.48 10.45
N PRO A 283 -8.26 37.82 10.52
CA PRO A 283 -7.96 38.55 11.76
C PRO A 283 -8.83 38.08 12.93
N GLY A 284 -8.21 37.83 14.09
CA GLY A 284 -8.89 37.35 15.30
C GLY A 284 -8.93 35.82 15.47
N ILE A 285 -8.43 35.05 14.50
CA ILE A 285 -8.28 33.60 14.61
C ILE A 285 -6.84 33.25 15.01
N ASP A 286 -6.67 32.54 16.12
CA ASP A 286 -5.38 31.94 16.50
C ASP A 286 -5.18 30.61 15.76
N ALA A 287 -4.16 30.55 14.90
CA ALA A 287 -3.86 29.39 14.07
C ALA A 287 -3.51 28.14 14.89
N GLU A 288 -2.75 28.28 15.99
CA GLU A 288 -2.33 27.14 16.82
C GLU A 288 -3.51 26.60 17.65
N ALA A 289 -4.30 27.50 18.26
CA ALA A 289 -5.50 27.10 18.97
C ALA A 289 -6.53 26.43 18.03
N THR A 290 -6.65 26.94 16.79
CA THR A 290 -7.49 26.36 15.75
C THR A 290 -6.99 24.98 15.35
N LYS A 291 -5.69 24.82 15.05
CA LYS A 291 -5.10 23.53 14.70
C LYS A 291 -5.30 22.50 15.80
N LYS A 292 -5.05 22.86 17.07
CA LYS A 292 -5.30 21.98 18.23
C LYS A 292 -6.77 21.56 18.32
N THR A 293 -7.70 22.50 18.11
CA THR A 293 -9.15 22.21 18.13
C THR A 293 -9.53 21.25 17.02
N VAL A 294 -9.08 21.51 15.79
CA VAL A 294 -9.30 20.64 14.63
C VAL A 294 -8.77 19.24 14.91
N CYS A 295 -7.51 19.11 15.35
CA CYS A 295 -6.90 17.81 15.62
C CYS A 295 -7.55 17.03 16.77
N SER A 296 -8.12 17.70 17.76
CA SER A 296 -8.83 17.01 18.85
C SER A 296 -10.21 16.46 18.44
N LYS A 297 -10.81 16.97 17.36
CA LYS A 297 -12.20 16.66 16.95
C LYS A 297 -12.35 16.14 15.53
N TRP A 298 -11.27 15.95 14.78
CA TRP A 298 -11.35 15.65 13.35
C TRP A 298 -12.13 14.37 13.04
N LYS A 299 -12.06 13.33 13.89
CA LYS A 299 -12.86 12.09 13.74
C LYS A 299 -14.37 12.34 13.82
N SER A 300 -14.80 13.28 14.66
CA SER A 300 -16.21 13.69 14.71
C SER A 300 -16.63 14.45 13.44
N ALA A 301 -15.71 15.21 12.84
CA ALA A 301 -15.95 15.86 11.55
C ALA A 301 -15.95 14.88 10.38
N GLU A 302 -15.15 13.80 10.45
CA GLU A 302 -15.20 12.70 9.49
C GLU A 302 -16.60 12.06 9.48
N GLU A 303 -17.12 11.70 10.66
CA GLU A 303 -18.43 11.07 10.79
C GLU A 303 -19.55 12.01 10.32
N CYS A 304 -19.42 13.28 10.66
CA CYS A 304 -20.35 14.31 10.22
C CYS A 304 -20.28 14.53 8.68
N GLY A 305 -19.10 14.54 8.08
CA GLY A 305 -18.93 14.67 6.63
C GLY A 305 -19.37 13.44 5.84
N LYS A 306 -19.23 12.22 6.39
CA LYS A 306 -19.87 11.01 5.83
C LYS A 306 -21.38 11.17 5.76
N ASN A 307 -22.00 11.75 6.78
CA ASN A 307 -23.43 12.06 6.76
C ASN A 307 -23.78 13.16 5.74
N VAL A 308 -22.89 14.13 5.50
CA VAL A 308 -23.06 15.12 4.42
C VAL A 308 -23.07 14.42 3.06
N ILE A 309 -22.14 13.50 2.80
CA ILE A 309 -22.11 12.73 1.54
C ILE A 309 -23.39 11.90 1.40
N ALA A 310 -23.78 11.16 2.43
CA ALA A 310 -24.98 10.31 2.40
C ALA A 310 -26.26 11.11 2.13
N ASN A 311 -26.34 12.35 2.64
CA ASN A 311 -27.51 13.22 2.50
C ASN A 311 -27.40 14.26 1.38
N SER A 312 -26.31 14.24 0.61
CA SER A 312 -26.02 15.22 -0.44
C SER A 312 -27.02 15.20 -1.60
N GLY A 313 -27.85 14.15 -1.71
CA GLY A 313 -28.79 13.98 -2.82
C GLY A 313 -28.09 13.79 -4.18
N CYS A 314 -26.78 13.52 -4.16
CA CYS A 314 -25.97 13.39 -5.37
C CYS A 314 -26.44 12.22 -6.24
N ALA A 315 -26.56 12.46 -7.54
CA ALA A 315 -26.67 11.38 -8.50
C ALA A 315 -25.39 10.53 -8.48
N ARG A 316 -25.50 9.22 -8.78
CA ARG A 316 -24.43 8.23 -8.67
C ARG A 316 -23.18 8.53 -9.53
N ASN A 317 -23.28 9.41 -10.52
CA ASN A 317 -22.15 9.89 -11.33
C ASN A 317 -21.44 11.12 -10.74
N GLN A 318 -22.05 11.84 -9.81
CA GLN A 318 -21.49 13.03 -9.13
C GLN A 318 -20.91 12.70 -7.76
N ILE A 319 -21.39 11.62 -7.13
CA ILE A 319 -20.99 11.21 -5.77
C ILE A 319 -19.48 10.94 -5.66
N LEU A 320 -18.83 10.46 -6.72
CA LEU A 320 -17.39 10.20 -6.73
C LEU A 320 -16.56 11.48 -6.60
N GLY A 321 -16.98 12.59 -7.23
CA GLY A 321 -16.29 13.87 -7.09
C GLY A 321 -16.42 14.42 -5.67
N VAL A 322 -17.59 14.23 -5.06
CA VAL A 322 -17.87 14.60 -3.68
C VAL A 322 -17.10 13.73 -2.68
N GLU A 323 -17.04 12.42 -2.89
CA GLU A 323 -16.25 11.48 -2.09
C GLU A 323 -14.75 11.77 -2.21
N ALA A 324 -14.25 12.10 -3.41
CA ALA A 324 -12.86 12.49 -3.62
C ALA A 324 -12.52 13.83 -2.94
N ALA A 325 -13.41 14.82 -3.01
CA ALA A 325 -13.24 16.10 -2.33
C ALA A 325 -13.25 15.92 -0.80
N PHE A 326 -14.20 15.13 -0.28
CA PHE A 326 -14.25 14.77 1.14
C PHE A 326 -13.00 14.05 1.60
N ALA A 327 -12.57 13.02 0.87
CA ALA A 327 -11.35 12.28 1.16
C ALA A 327 -10.16 13.25 1.20
N SER A 328 -10.02 14.14 0.22
CA SER A 328 -8.93 15.13 0.18
C SER A 328 -8.93 16.07 1.39
N ILE A 329 -10.10 16.56 1.81
CA ILE A 329 -10.23 17.41 3.01
C ILE A 329 -9.83 16.63 4.26
N MET A 330 -10.38 15.43 4.45
CA MET A 330 -10.11 14.62 5.65
C MET A 330 -8.66 14.16 5.72
N ILE A 331 -8.08 13.78 4.58
CA ILE A 331 -6.66 13.46 4.46
C ILE A 331 -5.82 14.66 4.84
N GLY A 332 -6.10 15.86 4.30
CA GLY A 332 -5.38 17.09 4.63
C GLY A 332 -5.43 17.41 6.12
N ILE A 333 -6.60 17.26 6.74
CA ILE A 333 -6.77 17.46 8.19
C ILE A 333 -5.98 16.41 8.99
N ALA A 334 -6.13 15.13 8.70
CA ALA A 334 -5.43 14.07 9.42
C ALA A 334 -3.91 14.16 9.27
N THR A 335 -3.40 14.47 8.07
CA THR A 335 -1.97 14.71 7.83
C THR A 335 -1.46 15.87 8.67
N SER A 336 -2.18 17.00 8.69
CA SER A 336 -1.86 18.16 9.53
C SER A 336 -1.81 17.82 11.03
N CYS A 337 -2.60 16.83 11.43
CA CYS A 337 -2.70 16.34 12.81
C CYS A 337 -1.79 15.16 13.13
N GLY A 338 -1.03 14.64 12.17
CA GLY A 338 -0.15 13.48 12.33
C GLY A 338 -0.90 12.15 12.51
N ASP A 339 -2.17 12.06 12.11
CA ASP A 339 -2.96 10.83 12.20
C ASP A 339 -2.85 10.02 10.91
N THR A 340 -2.14 8.89 10.97
CA THR A 340 -1.92 7.98 9.84
C THR A 340 -3.00 6.91 9.69
N SER A 341 -4.07 6.93 10.50
CA SER A 341 -5.12 5.90 10.43
C SER A 341 -6.10 6.06 9.26
N ILE A 342 -6.09 7.19 8.54
CA ILE A 342 -6.91 7.36 7.33
C ILE A 342 -6.21 6.72 6.12
N PRO A 343 -6.92 5.89 5.32
CA PRO A 343 -6.45 5.30 4.06
C PRO A 343 -5.57 6.20 3.21
N GLY A 344 -6.03 7.43 2.91
CA GLY A 344 -5.31 8.34 2.05
C GLY A 344 -4.15 9.08 2.72
N THR A 345 -4.21 9.33 4.04
CA THR A 345 -3.09 9.96 4.76
C THR A 345 -1.92 9.01 4.89
N CYS A 346 -2.20 7.74 5.19
CA CYS A 346 -1.16 6.73 5.22
C CYS A 346 -0.61 6.43 3.81
N LEU A 347 -1.44 6.43 2.76
CA LEU A 347 -0.92 6.32 1.38
C LEU A 347 0.04 7.47 1.00
N LEU A 348 -0.19 8.68 1.53
CA LEU A 348 0.74 9.81 1.32
C LEU A 348 2.07 9.63 2.07
N THR A 349 2.08 8.92 3.20
CA THR A 349 3.30 8.65 3.97
C THR A 349 3.92 7.29 3.66
N ILE A 350 3.27 6.44 2.86
CA ILE A 350 3.64 5.03 2.70
C ILE A 350 5.07 4.84 2.20
N GLN A 351 5.53 5.70 1.29
CA GLN A 351 6.90 5.67 0.79
C GLN A 351 7.92 6.03 1.87
N HIS A 352 7.62 7.07 2.67
CA HIS A 352 8.44 7.44 3.83
C HIS A 352 8.47 6.30 4.85
N ASP A 353 7.31 5.72 5.14
CA ASP A 353 7.17 4.68 6.14
C ASP A 353 7.88 3.39 5.70
N PHE A 354 7.82 3.02 4.42
CA PHE A 354 8.62 1.95 3.82
C PHE A 354 10.11 2.24 3.93
N GLY A 355 10.53 3.49 3.67
CA GLY A 355 11.90 3.93 3.89
C GLY A 355 12.36 3.70 5.34
N SER A 356 11.49 3.95 6.32
CA SER A 356 11.78 3.69 7.74
C SER A 356 12.04 2.22 8.05
N CYS A 357 11.49 1.28 7.27
CA CYS A 357 11.71 -0.14 7.47
C CYS A 357 13.16 -0.55 7.22
N PHE A 358 13.86 0.07 6.27
CA PHE A 358 15.29 -0.19 6.04
C PHE A 358 16.09 0.07 7.32
N SER A 359 15.94 1.26 7.90
CA SER A 359 16.63 1.62 9.15
C SER A 359 16.23 0.71 10.32
N LYS A 360 14.96 0.34 10.43
CA LYS A 360 14.45 -0.56 11.50
C LYS A 360 15.09 -1.95 11.47
N VAL A 361 15.39 -2.47 10.27
CA VAL A 361 16.00 -3.80 10.13
C VAL A 361 17.53 -3.75 10.04
N GLY A 362 18.11 -2.57 10.21
CA GLY A 362 19.56 -2.35 10.19
C GLY A 362 20.16 -2.23 8.77
N LEU A 363 19.35 -1.91 7.77
CA LEU A 363 19.82 -1.57 6.43
C LEU A 363 20.00 -0.05 6.31
N ASP A 364 21.11 0.39 5.73
CA ASP A 364 21.31 1.81 5.44
C ASP A 364 20.38 2.24 4.31
N GLN A 365 19.38 3.06 4.64
CA GLN A 365 18.46 3.63 3.67
C GLN A 365 19.20 4.35 2.52
N LYS A 366 20.36 4.98 2.79
CA LYS A 366 21.13 5.67 1.75
C LYS A 366 21.76 4.71 0.75
N THR A 367 22.03 3.47 1.13
CA THR A 367 22.60 2.46 0.24
C THR A 367 21.55 1.89 -0.70
N TYR A 368 20.31 1.69 -0.21
CA TYR A 368 19.28 0.96 -0.96
C TYR A 368 18.18 1.84 -1.56
N VAL A 369 18.00 3.07 -1.07
CA VAL A 369 16.88 3.97 -1.46
C VAL A 369 17.36 5.25 -2.19
N ASN A 370 18.67 5.48 -2.35
CA ASN A 370 19.18 6.67 -3.06
C ASN A 370 19.38 6.45 -4.56
N ASN A 371 19.59 7.55 -5.31
CA ASN A 371 19.92 7.65 -6.73
C ASN A 371 20.86 6.55 -7.32
N ARG A 372 21.75 5.94 -6.54
CA ARG A 372 22.62 4.84 -7.00
C ARG A 372 21.85 3.55 -7.32
N THR A 373 20.76 3.27 -6.61
CA THR A 373 19.83 2.16 -6.91
C THR A 373 18.79 2.54 -7.94
N GLU A 374 18.39 3.82 -7.97
CA GLU A 374 17.44 4.40 -8.95
C GLU A 374 18.02 4.52 -10.38
N SER A 375 19.32 4.79 -10.54
CA SER A 375 19.95 4.98 -11.86
C SER A 375 20.66 3.73 -12.42
N ALA A 376 21.00 2.75 -11.58
CA ALA A 376 21.67 1.50 -12.00
C ALA A 376 20.85 0.23 -11.77
N GLY A 377 19.64 0.31 -11.21
CA GLY A 377 18.80 -0.86 -10.91
C GLY A 377 19.34 -1.73 -9.77
N ALA A 378 20.18 -1.17 -8.89
CA ALA A 378 20.87 -1.89 -7.81
C ALA A 378 19.97 -2.21 -6.59
N LEU A 379 18.84 -2.89 -6.83
CA LEU A 379 17.78 -3.21 -5.85
C LEU A 379 18.26 -3.78 -4.50
N ILE A 380 19.23 -4.70 -4.50
CA ILE A 380 19.74 -5.34 -3.28
C ILE A 380 21.16 -4.86 -2.91
N GLY A 381 21.72 -3.88 -3.62
CA GLY A 381 23.08 -3.37 -3.39
C GLY A 381 23.94 -3.38 -4.65
N ALA A 382 24.98 -2.54 -4.68
CA ALA A 382 25.84 -2.40 -5.86
C ALA A 382 27.09 -3.30 -5.84
N ASN A 383 27.30 -4.03 -4.76
CA ASN A 383 28.42 -4.97 -4.59
C ASN A 383 27.96 -6.16 -3.74
N LYS A 384 28.80 -7.20 -3.69
CA LYS A 384 28.49 -8.45 -3.02
C LYS A 384 28.20 -8.29 -1.53
N GLN A 385 28.97 -7.45 -0.84
CA GLN A 385 28.78 -7.21 0.58
C GLN A 385 27.43 -6.56 0.87
N ASP A 386 27.04 -5.54 0.10
CA ASP A 386 25.73 -4.89 0.25
C ASP A 386 24.59 -5.88 -0.06
N ALA A 387 24.73 -6.67 -1.13
CA ALA A 387 23.76 -7.71 -1.50
C ALA A 387 23.57 -8.76 -0.40
N GLU A 388 24.66 -9.28 0.17
CA GLU A 388 24.61 -10.25 1.27
C GLU A 388 23.95 -9.66 2.52
N VAL A 389 24.27 -8.41 2.86
CA VAL A 389 23.66 -7.70 4.00
C VAL A 389 22.16 -7.50 3.77
N TYR A 390 21.76 -7.01 2.60
CA TYR A 390 20.35 -6.88 2.23
C TYR A 390 19.63 -8.22 2.35
N CYS A 391 20.17 -9.26 1.72
CA CYS A 391 19.53 -10.58 1.66
C CYS A 391 19.38 -11.23 3.03
N SER A 392 20.29 -10.99 3.96
CA SER A 392 20.17 -11.41 5.36
C SER A 392 19.02 -10.74 6.11
N LYS A 393 18.57 -9.56 5.66
CA LYS A 393 17.50 -8.75 6.27
C LYS A 393 16.21 -8.71 5.45
N LYS A 394 16.20 -9.35 4.27
CA LYS A 394 15.06 -9.33 3.33
C LYS A 394 13.74 -9.66 4.03
N HIS A 395 13.67 -10.75 4.78
CA HIS A 395 12.41 -11.17 5.40
C HIS A 395 11.90 -10.17 6.44
N ASP A 396 12.78 -9.66 7.30
CA ASP A 396 12.44 -8.64 8.30
C ASP A 396 11.97 -7.34 7.62
N LEU A 397 12.63 -6.96 6.51
CA LEU A 397 12.27 -5.77 5.73
C LEU A 397 10.85 -5.88 5.16
N PHE A 398 10.55 -6.98 4.46
CA PHE A 398 9.22 -7.19 3.87
C PHE A 398 8.14 -7.41 4.94
N THR A 399 8.48 -7.99 6.09
CA THR A 399 7.56 -8.07 7.25
C THR A 399 7.20 -6.68 7.77
N CYS A 400 8.20 -5.80 7.92
CA CYS A 400 7.97 -4.42 8.33
C CYS A 400 7.11 -3.64 7.32
N MET A 401 7.35 -3.81 6.02
CA MET A 401 6.56 -3.17 4.97
C MET A 401 5.13 -3.71 4.90
N GLN A 402 4.93 -5.02 5.10
CA GLN A 402 3.61 -5.65 5.20
C GLN A 402 2.84 -5.07 6.40
N ASP A 403 3.49 -4.90 7.55
CA ASP A 403 2.87 -4.28 8.73
C ASP A 403 2.43 -2.84 8.47
N ILE A 404 3.16 -2.07 7.65
CA ILE A 404 2.76 -0.72 7.23
C ILE A 404 1.54 -0.79 6.33
N LEU A 405 1.54 -1.65 5.30
CA LEU A 405 0.40 -1.84 4.41
C LEU A 405 -0.85 -2.25 5.17
N HIS A 406 -0.75 -3.21 6.09
CA HIS A 406 -1.88 -3.68 6.89
C HIS A 406 -2.46 -2.60 7.83
N LYS A 407 -1.62 -1.68 8.31
CA LYS A 407 -2.08 -0.52 9.11
C LYS A 407 -2.74 0.56 8.25
N CYS A 408 -2.67 0.43 6.94
CA CYS A 408 -3.10 1.39 5.94
C CYS A 408 -4.33 0.86 5.19
N PRO A 409 -5.57 1.12 5.65
CA PRO A 409 -6.72 0.46 5.05
C PRO A 409 -6.86 0.83 3.57
N GLY A 410 -6.99 -0.16 2.70
CA GLY A 410 -7.07 0.04 1.25
C GLY A 410 -5.72 0.18 0.54
N ALA A 411 -4.59 0.22 1.26
CA ALA A 411 -3.28 0.39 0.62
C ALA A 411 -2.91 -0.79 -0.27
N ASP A 412 -3.20 -2.03 0.12
CA ASP A 412 -2.97 -3.19 -0.76
C ASP A 412 -3.69 -3.06 -2.10
N GLN A 413 -4.92 -2.53 -2.09
CA GLN A 413 -5.71 -2.32 -3.31
C GLN A 413 -5.15 -1.17 -4.14
N THR A 414 -4.81 -0.04 -3.51
CA THR A 414 -4.23 1.11 -4.21
C THR A 414 -2.86 0.80 -4.79
N MET A 415 -2.01 0.09 -4.05
CA MET A 415 -0.69 -0.32 -4.52
C MET A 415 -0.80 -1.38 -5.63
N ALA A 416 -1.78 -2.29 -5.55
CA ALA A 416 -2.07 -3.20 -6.67
C ALA A 416 -2.49 -2.45 -7.94
N MET A 417 -3.22 -1.33 -7.82
CA MET A 417 -3.58 -0.48 -8.97
C MET A 417 -2.36 0.19 -9.62
N THR A 418 -1.27 0.41 -8.89
CA THR A 418 0.00 0.91 -9.45
C THR A 418 0.92 -0.21 -9.93
N GLY A 419 0.47 -1.47 -9.84
CA GLY A 419 1.26 -2.64 -10.19
C GLY A 419 2.24 -3.10 -9.10
N PHE A 420 2.17 -2.52 -7.90
CA PHE A 420 2.98 -2.93 -6.75
C PHE A 420 2.26 -4.02 -5.95
N ASP A 421 2.82 -5.22 -5.97
CA ASP A 421 2.43 -6.36 -5.13
C ASP A 421 3.64 -6.69 -4.22
N ILE A 422 3.48 -6.47 -2.91
CA ILE A 422 4.57 -6.66 -1.94
C ILE A 422 5.06 -8.10 -1.89
N HIS A 423 4.17 -9.08 -2.09
CA HIS A 423 4.54 -10.49 -2.12
C HIS A 423 5.27 -10.85 -3.42
N ALA A 424 4.84 -10.28 -4.55
CA ALA A 424 5.56 -10.42 -5.82
C ALA A 424 6.97 -9.83 -5.72
N MET A 425 7.12 -8.67 -5.09
CA MET A 425 8.43 -8.06 -4.84
C MET A 425 9.29 -8.91 -3.90
N GLU A 426 8.74 -9.45 -2.80
CA GLU A 426 9.46 -10.33 -1.88
C GLU A 426 9.99 -11.60 -2.59
N ARG A 427 9.17 -12.21 -3.47
CA ARG A 427 9.58 -13.35 -4.30
C ARG A 427 10.65 -12.98 -5.31
N ALA A 428 10.48 -11.87 -6.03
CA ALA A 428 11.41 -11.41 -7.05
C ALA A 428 12.78 -11.08 -6.45
N VAL A 429 12.80 -10.36 -5.33
CA VAL A 429 14.03 -10.09 -4.57
C VAL A 429 14.64 -11.39 -4.02
N GLY A 430 13.82 -12.38 -3.67
CA GLY A 430 14.28 -13.72 -3.31
C GLY A 430 15.12 -14.39 -4.39
N ILE A 431 14.75 -14.24 -5.66
CA ILE A 431 15.54 -14.73 -6.79
C ILE A 431 16.90 -14.04 -6.85
N LEU A 432 16.94 -12.70 -6.71
CA LEU A 432 18.22 -11.97 -6.72
C LEU A 432 19.14 -12.38 -5.56
N CYS A 433 18.57 -12.68 -4.40
CA CYS A 433 19.32 -13.11 -3.24
C CYS A 433 19.90 -14.52 -3.34
N ASN A 434 19.33 -15.38 -4.19
CA ASN A 434 19.85 -16.72 -4.40
C ASN A 434 21.04 -16.75 -5.38
N ASP A 435 21.11 -15.76 -6.27
CA ASP A 435 22.09 -15.70 -7.35
C ASP A 435 22.79 -14.31 -7.37
N ILE A 436 23.40 -13.93 -6.25
CA ILE A 436 24.02 -12.60 -6.06
C ILE A 436 25.10 -12.30 -7.11
N ASP A 437 25.92 -13.29 -7.48
CA ASP A 437 27.01 -13.08 -8.45
C ASP A 437 26.45 -12.77 -9.85
N GLU A 438 25.45 -13.52 -10.31
CA GLU A 438 24.71 -13.25 -11.55
C GLU A 438 23.95 -11.92 -11.50
N TYR A 439 23.41 -11.54 -10.34
CA TYR A 439 22.77 -10.23 -10.14
C TYR A 439 23.76 -9.08 -10.35
N LEU A 440 24.95 -9.15 -9.72
CA LEU A 440 25.98 -8.12 -9.87
C LEU A 440 26.52 -8.04 -11.30
N GLU A 441 26.61 -9.19 -11.98
CA GLU A 441 26.91 -9.22 -13.41
C GLU A 441 25.80 -8.53 -14.23
N GLY A 442 24.54 -8.78 -13.87
CA GLY A 442 23.37 -8.13 -14.46
C GLY A 442 23.34 -6.62 -14.29
N LEU A 443 23.77 -6.07 -13.15
CA LEU A 443 23.81 -4.62 -12.92
C LEU A 443 24.64 -3.88 -13.97
N ASN A 444 25.78 -4.47 -14.37
CA ASN A 444 26.62 -3.89 -15.42
C ASN A 444 25.91 -3.90 -16.79
N CYS A 445 25.03 -4.86 -17.03
CA CYS A 445 24.35 -4.99 -18.31
C CYS A 445 23.04 -4.20 -18.40
N PHE A 446 22.26 -4.18 -17.32
CA PHE A 446 20.93 -3.56 -17.29
C PHE A 446 20.95 -2.08 -16.90
N GLY A 447 22.08 -1.58 -16.38
CA GLY A 447 22.25 -0.15 -16.06
C GLY A 447 22.12 0.78 -17.27
N THR A 448 22.07 0.23 -18.49
CA THR A 448 21.79 0.97 -19.72
C THR A 448 20.77 0.20 -20.55
N PRO A 449 19.50 0.66 -20.62
CA PRO A 449 18.49 -0.02 -21.40
C PRO A 449 18.81 -0.03 -22.88
N THR A 450 18.56 -1.15 -23.54
CA THR A 450 18.60 -1.23 -25.00
C THR A 450 17.41 -0.48 -25.60
N ASP A 451 17.49 -0.10 -26.88
CA ASP A 451 16.37 0.53 -27.59
C ASP A 451 15.11 -0.35 -27.53
N GLN A 452 15.28 -1.67 -27.65
CA GLN A 452 14.19 -2.62 -27.53
C GLN A 452 13.60 -2.61 -26.11
N ALA A 453 14.43 -2.58 -25.07
CA ALA A 453 13.97 -2.51 -23.68
C ALA A 453 13.20 -1.20 -23.43
N MET A 454 13.68 -0.08 -23.97
CA MET A 454 12.96 1.20 -23.93
C MET A 454 11.61 1.13 -24.62
N VAL A 455 11.50 0.48 -25.77
CA VAL A 455 10.19 0.24 -26.44
C VAL A 455 9.27 -0.58 -25.53
N CYS A 456 9.79 -1.64 -24.90
CA CYS A 456 9.01 -2.49 -23.99
C CYS A 456 8.52 -1.72 -22.75
N MET A 457 9.36 -0.87 -22.15
CA MET A 457 9.01 -0.03 -21.00
C MET A 457 8.00 1.05 -21.38
N ASN A 458 8.25 1.81 -22.45
CA ASN A 458 7.33 2.85 -22.93
C ASN A 458 5.96 2.29 -23.28
N LYS A 459 5.91 1.09 -23.87
CA LYS A 459 4.65 0.41 -24.15
C LYS A 459 3.92 0.03 -22.86
N MET A 460 4.61 -0.54 -21.86
CA MET A 460 3.99 -0.86 -20.58
C MET A 460 3.44 0.40 -19.88
N THR A 461 4.21 1.49 -19.87
CA THR A 461 3.76 2.78 -19.30
C THR A 461 2.53 3.31 -20.02
N SER A 462 2.49 3.25 -21.36
CA SER A 462 1.33 3.66 -22.16
C SER A 462 0.11 2.78 -21.89
N ASP A 463 0.27 1.46 -21.85
CA ASP A 463 -0.81 0.51 -21.58
C ASP A 463 -1.39 0.75 -20.17
N ILE A 464 -0.56 0.90 -19.14
CA ILE A 464 -1.00 1.20 -17.77
C ILE A 464 -1.69 2.56 -17.68
N THR A 465 -1.14 3.61 -18.29
CA THR A 465 -1.73 4.96 -18.27
C THR A 465 -3.11 4.96 -18.92
N THR A 466 -3.25 4.25 -20.04
CA THR A 466 -4.53 4.08 -20.74
C THR A 466 -5.53 3.34 -19.86
N LEU A 467 -5.09 2.25 -19.23
CA LEU A 467 -5.94 1.44 -18.38
C LEU A 467 -6.39 2.19 -17.12
N SER A 468 -5.50 2.95 -16.47
CA SER A 468 -5.87 3.84 -15.36
C SER A 468 -6.87 4.91 -15.82
N THR A 469 -6.68 5.48 -17.00
CA THR A 469 -7.63 6.45 -17.58
C THR A 469 -8.99 5.81 -17.83
N GLN A 470 -9.03 4.59 -18.38
CA GLN A 470 -10.27 3.85 -18.60
C GLN A 470 -10.97 3.48 -17.29
N GLN A 471 -10.22 3.08 -16.27
CA GLN A 471 -10.78 2.82 -14.94
C GLN A 471 -11.46 4.07 -14.38
N LEU A 472 -10.81 5.24 -14.49
CA LEU A 472 -11.35 6.52 -14.03
C LEU A 472 -12.55 7.01 -14.86
N THR A 473 -12.55 6.79 -16.17
CA THR A 473 -13.54 7.36 -17.10
C THR A 473 -14.70 6.43 -17.45
N GLN A 474 -14.42 5.14 -17.61
CA GLN A 474 -15.38 4.12 -18.07
C GLN A 474 -15.87 3.22 -16.93
N LYS A 475 -15.37 3.42 -15.70
CA LYS A 475 -15.70 2.61 -14.53
C LYS A 475 -15.50 1.11 -14.80
N LEU A 476 -14.35 0.76 -15.37
CA LEU A 476 -13.94 -0.63 -15.42
C LEU A 476 -14.08 -1.21 -14.02
N ASP A 477 -14.79 -2.32 -13.90
CA ASP A 477 -14.77 -3.05 -12.64
C ASP A 477 -13.34 -3.51 -12.36
N MET A 478 -13.04 -3.75 -11.08
CA MET A 478 -11.68 -4.06 -10.67
C MET A 478 -11.16 -5.38 -11.26
N ASP A 479 -12.03 -6.31 -11.63
CA ASP A 479 -11.62 -7.57 -12.25
C ASP A 479 -11.23 -7.37 -13.70
N ALA A 480 -11.99 -6.57 -14.46
CA ALA A 480 -11.65 -6.14 -15.82
C ALA A 480 -10.34 -5.34 -15.84
N PHE A 481 -10.19 -4.36 -14.95
CA PHE A 481 -8.94 -3.61 -14.79
C PHE A 481 -7.76 -4.54 -14.52
N LEU A 482 -7.89 -5.43 -13.54
CA LEU A 482 -6.80 -6.34 -13.17
C LEU A 482 -6.48 -7.32 -14.32
N SER A 483 -7.48 -7.78 -15.07
CA SER A 483 -7.27 -8.65 -16.24
C SER A 483 -6.43 -7.96 -17.31
N ASP A 484 -6.78 -6.72 -17.68
CA ASP A 484 -6.05 -5.95 -18.70
C ASP A 484 -4.65 -5.54 -18.22
N PHE A 485 -4.51 -5.25 -16.93
CA PHE A 485 -3.22 -5.02 -16.29
C PHE A 485 -2.34 -6.27 -16.42
N CYS A 486 -2.88 -7.46 -16.11
CA CYS A 486 -2.16 -8.73 -16.22
C CYS A 486 -1.68 -8.98 -17.64
N SER A 487 -2.57 -8.83 -18.63
CA SER A 487 -2.22 -8.93 -20.05
C SER A 487 -1.10 -7.96 -20.45
N SER A 488 -1.15 -6.71 -19.97
CA SER A 488 -0.12 -5.70 -20.25
C SER A 488 1.23 -6.06 -19.63
N ARG A 489 1.23 -6.56 -18.39
CA ARG A 489 2.44 -7.02 -17.70
C ARG A 489 3.07 -8.23 -18.38
N ILE A 490 2.26 -9.21 -18.78
CA ILE A 490 2.71 -10.40 -19.51
C ILE A 490 3.38 -10.01 -20.83
N ARG A 491 2.73 -9.15 -21.63
CA ARG A 491 3.33 -8.63 -22.87
C ARG A 491 4.65 -7.91 -22.64
N HIS A 492 4.76 -7.14 -21.55
CA HIS A 492 6.01 -6.49 -21.17
C HIS A 492 7.11 -7.53 -20.88
N VAL A 493 6.84 -8.57 -20.07
CA VAL A 493 7.81 -9.63 -19.78
C VAL A 493 8.28 -10.34 -21.06
N ILE A 494 7.36 -10.66 -21.99
CA ILE A 494 7.72 -11.25 -23.30
C ILE A 494 8.64 -10.33 -24.09
N CYS A 495 8.32 -9.04 -24.14
CA CYS A 495 9.07 -8.05 -24.89
C CYS A 495 10.47 -7.88 -24.29
N ASP A 496 10.52 -7.68 -22.98
CA ASP A 496 11.74 -7.38 -22.25
C ASP A 496 12.71 -8.57 -22.21
N SER A 497 12.20 -9.81 -22.08
CA SER A 497 13.05 -11.02 -22.12
C SER A 497 13.88 -11.19 -23.40
N LYS A 498 13.46 -10.53 -24.50
CA LYS A 498 14.15 -10.55 -25.80
C LYS A 498 14.97 -9.29 -26.05
N ALA A 499 14.88 -8.30 -25.16
CA ALA A 499 15.49 -6.99 -25.33
C ALA A 499 16.98 -6.95 -24.96
N TRP A 500 17.53 -8.02 -24.39
CA TRP A 500 18.88 -8.03 -23.81
C TRP A 500 19.87 -9.02 -24.48
N PRO A 501 19.96 -9.07 -25.83
CA PRO A 501 20.76 -10.09 -26.52
C PRO A 501 22.28 -9.94 -26.33
N SER A 502 22.76 -8.77 -25.90
CA SER A 502 24.18 -8.48 -25.66
C SER A 502 24.64 -8.78 -24.24
N CYS A 503 23.72 -9.14 -23.34
CA CYS A 503 24.02 -9.42 -21.94
C CYS A 503 24.48 -10.86 -21.72
N ASN A 504 25.15 -11.11 -20.60
CA ASN A 504 25.45 -12.48 -20.17
C ASN A 504 24.14 -13.29 -20.10
N PRO A 505 24.03 -14.45 -20.78
CA PRO A 505 22.82 -15.25 -20.77
C PRO A 505 22.32 -15.65 -19.38
N LYS A 506 23.21 -15.85 -18.39
CA LYS A 506 22.83 -16.13 -17.01
C LYS A 506 22.20 -14.92 -16.32
N ALA A 507 22.74 -13.73 -16.54
CA ALA A 507 22.16 -12.50 -16.02
C ALA A 507 20.79 -12.22 -16.66
N VAL A 508 20.64 -12.50 -17.96
CA VAL A 508 19.35 -12.42 -18.66
C VAL A 508 18.35 -13.45 -18.14
N ASP A 509 18.78 -14.68 -17.90
CA ASP A 509 17.95 -15.73 -17.28
C ASP A 509 17.50 -15.30 -15.87
N LEU A 510 18.40 -14.76 -15.05
CA LEU A 510 18.06 -14.22 -13.73
C LEU A 510 17.06 -13.07 -13.82
N LYS A 511 17.25 -12.13 -14.77
CA LYS A 511 16.31 -11.04 -15.02
C LYS A 511 14.94 -11.58 -15.43
N ASN A 512 14.88 -12.57 -16.32
CA ASN A 512 13.62 -13.16 -16.75
C ASN A 512 12.89 -13.82 -15.58
N LYS A 513 13.61 -14.57 -14.74
CA LYS A 513 13.07 -15.13 -13.49
C LYS A 513 12.56 -14.03 -12.55
N PHE A 514 13.32 -12.95 -12.38
CA PHE A 514 12.94 -11.79 -11.58
C PHE A 514 11.64 -11.14 -12.09
N GLU A 515 11.56 -10.82 -13.39
CA GLU A 515 10.37 -10.21 -14.01
C GLU A 515 9.13 -11.12 -13.91
N CYS A 516 9.33 -12.43 -14.05
CA CYS A 516 8.28 -13.43 -13.87
C CYS A 516 7.76 -13.47 -12.43
N GLN A 517 8.63 -13.34 -11.43
CA GLN A 517 8.21 -13.28 -10.01
C GLN A 517 7.48 -11.98 -9.65
N LEU A 518 7.77 -10.89 -10.36
CA LEU A 518 7.08 -9.61 -10.24
C LEU A 518 5.67 -9.61 -10.85
N ILE A 519 5.26 -10.67 -11.55
CA ILE A 519 3.87 -10.81 -12.00
C ILE A 519 2.98 -10.95 -10.75
N PRO A 520 1.96 -10.09 -10.56
CA PRO A 520 1.12 -10.17 -9.39
C PRO A 520 0.44 -11.52 -9.23
N SER A 521 0.22 -11.92 -7.98
CA SER A 521 -0.30 -13.26 -7.66
C SER A 521 -1.68 -13.53 -8.27
N LYS A 522 -2.47 -12.48 -8.51
CA LYS A 522 -3.77 -12.59 -9.21
C LYS A 522 -3.60 -12.90 -10.70
N CYS A 523 -2.59 -12.34 -11.36
CA CYS A 523 -2.30 -12.58 -12.77
C CYS A 523 -1.84 -14.03 -13.01
N LEU A 524 -1.03 -14.55 -12.09
CA LEU A 524 -0.62 -15.97 -12.09
C LEU A 524 -1.82 -16.93 -12.06
N LYS A 525 -2.94 -16.52 -11.47
CA LYS A 525 -4.17 -17.32 -11.44
C LYS A 525 -5.01 -17.15 -12.70
N THR A 526 -5.20 -15.93 -13.17
CA THR A 526 -6.13 -15.64 -14.28
C THR A 526 -5.53 -15.87 -15.66
N HIS A 527 -4.19 -15.85 -15.79
CA HIS A 527 -3.46 -15.98 -17.06
C HIS A 527 -2.38 -17.08 -16.97
N ALA A 528 -2.65 -18.16 -16.23
CA ALA A 528 -1.68 -19.22 -15.94
C ALA A 528 -1.06 -19.82 -17.22
N ASP A 529 -1.89 -20.11 -18.23
CA ASP A 529 -1.44 -20.71 -19.49
C ASP A 529 -0.45 -19.81 -20.24
N GLU A 530 -0.76 -18.52 -20.37
CA GLU A 530 0.12 -17.55 -21.04
C GLU A 530 1.44 -17.40 -20.29
N ILE A 531 1.37 -17.28 -18.96
CA ILE A 531 2.56 -17.09 -18.12
C ILE A 531 3.46 -18.32 -18.16
N SER A 532 2.88 -19.54 -18.12
CA SER A 532 3.65 -20.79 -18.18
C SER A 532 4.50 -20.93 -19.45
N GLY A 533 4.07 -20.31 -20.55
CA GLY A 533 4.81 -20.30 -21.82
C GLY A 533 5.99 -19.34 -21.86
N ILE A 534 6.08 -18.39 -20.92
CA ILE A 534 7.06 -17.29 -20.91
C ILE A 534 8.01 -17.39 -19.73
N CYS A 535 7.49 -17.92 -18.62
CA CYS A 535 8.17 -18.10 -17.36
C CYS A 535 8.46 -19.60 -17.16
N PRO A 536 9.53 -20.14 -17.78
CA PRO A 536 9.83 -21.57 -17.73
C PRO A 536 10.03 -21.97 -16.27
N SER A 537 9.04 -22.72 -15.76
CA SER A 537 8.91 -23.10 -14.34
C SER A 537 9.37 -21.99 -13.41
N THR A 538 8.69 -20.84 -13.43
CA THR A 538 8.27 -20.39 -12.11
C THR A 538 7.50 -21.58 -11.54
N GLU A 539 7.97 -22.20 -10.46
CA GLU A 539 7.11 -23.02 -9.60
C GLU A 539 6.05 -22.11 -8.96
N THR A 540 5.31 -21.39 -9.79
CA THR A 540 4.05 -20.79 -9.44
C THR A 540 3.10 -21.96 -9.47
N MET A 541 2.93 -22.60 -8.31
CA MET A 541 1.82 -23.51 -8.07
C MET A 541 0.55 -22.75 -8.46
N PRO A 542 -0.18 -23.16 -9.52
CA PRO A 542 -1.54 -22.71 -9.69
C PRO A 542 -2.29 -23.23 -8.46
N ILE A 543 -2.74 -22.34 -7.58
CA ILE A 543 -3.51 -22.71 -6.37
C ILE A 543 -4.80 -23.49 -6.75
N ALA A 544 -5.24 -23.41 -8.01
CA ALA A 544 -6.37 -24.15 -8.54
C ALA A 544 -6.05 -25.58 -9.01
N ASP A 545 -4.78 -25.94 -9.20
CA ASP A 545 -4.33 -27.25 -9.71
C ASP A 545 -3.38 -27.97 -8.73
N ILE A 546 -3.69 -27.90 -7.42
CA ILE A 546 -3.19 -28.90 -6.46
C ILE A 546 -3.97 -30.20 -6.68
N ASP A 547 -3.92 -30.73 -7.89
CA ASP A 547 -4.04 -32.17 -8.09
C ASP A 547 -2.71 -32.77 -7.60
N GLN A 548 -2.75 -33.91 -6.91
CA GLN A 548 -1.63 -34.49 -6.16
C GLN A 548 -0.35 -34.80 -6.99
N LYS A 549 -0.31 -34.48 -8.29
CA LYS A 549 0.74 -34.85 -9.24
C LYS A 549 1.89 -33.86 -9.38
N THR A 550 1.76 -32.59 -8.98
CA THR A 550 2.86 -31.61 -9.05
C THR A 550 2.93 -30.75 -7.79
N VAL A 551 3.03 -31.42 -6.64
CA VAL A 551 3.65 -30.81 -5.45
C VAL A 551 5.14 -30.65 -5.78
N PRO A 552 5.72 -29.41 -5.75
CA PRO A 552 7.15 -29.21 -5.92
C PRO A 552 7.92 -30.22 -5.09
N ASP A 553 9.01 -30.79 -5.61
CA ASP A 553 9.77 -31.80 -4.86
C ASP A 553 10.20 -31.26 -3.48
N CYS A 554 10.46 -29.94 -3.38
CA CYS A 554 10.72 -29.28 -2.10
C CYS A 554 9.55 -29.37 -1.10
N ALA A 555 8.29 -29.40 -1.55
CA ALA A 555 7.14 -29.52 -0.66
C ALA A 555 6.93 -30.95 -0.14
N LYS A 556 7.46 -31.98 -0.81
CA LYS A 556 7.57 -33.33 -0.24
C LYS A 556 8.59 -33.35 0.90
N ASP A 557 9.67 -32.58 0.76
CA ASP A 557 10.75 -32.49 1.74
C ASP A 557 10.50 -31.46 2.85
N ILE A 558 9.57 -30.53 2.67
CA ILE A 558 9.18 -29.53 3.68
C ILE A 558 8.76 -30.22 4.97
N LEU A 559 7.92 -31.26 4.89
CA LEU A 559 7.42 -31.91 6.10
C LEU A 559 8.58 -32.56 6.86
N SER A 560 9.49 -33.22 6.14
CA SER A 560 10.72 -33.80 6.72
C SER A 560 11.63 -32.73 7.33
N SER A 561 11.78 -31.60 6.66
CA SER A 561 12.62 -30.48 7.10
C SER A 561 12.02 -29.74 8.31
N LEU A 562 10.71 -29.52 8.32
CA LEU A 562 9.99 -28.99 9.49
C LEU A 562 10.06 -29.96 10.66
N ASN A 563 9.89 -31.26 10.42
CA ASN A 563 10.09 -32.30 11.44
C ASN A 563 11.52 -32.27 12.00
N SER A 564 12.52 -32.01 11.17
CA SER A 564 13.90 -31.84 11.64
C SER A 564 14.05 -30.62 12.56
N CYS A 565 13.40 -29.49 12.24
CA CYS A 565 13.33 -28.35 13.15
C CYS A 565 12.66 -28.73 14.48
N PHE A 566 11.51 -29.41 14.45
CA PHE A 566 10.81 -29.81 15.67
C PHE A 566 11.63 -30.78 16.53
N GLN A 567 12.24 -31.79 15.92
CA GLN A 567 13.12 -32.75 16.60
C GLN A 567 14.34 -32.07 17.23
N GLN A 568 14.97 -31.13 16.53
CA GLN A 568 16.14 -30.39 17.03
C GLN A 568 15.84 -29.68 18.36
N TYR A 569 14.62 -29.19 18.54
CA TYR A 569 14.21 -28.45 19.75
C TYR A 569 13.34 -29.28 20.70
N ASN A 570 13.24 -30.60 20.48
CA ASN A 570 12.41 -31.53 21.25
C ASN A 570 10.94 -31.07 21.36
N VAL A 571 10.39 -30.63 20.24
CA VAL A 571 9.01 -30.17 20.09
C VAL A 571 8.25 -31.19 19.27
N ASP A 572 7.00 -31.47 19.63
CA ASP A 572 6.17 -32.43 18.92
C ASP A 572 5.56 -31.76 17.67
N PRO A 573 5.82 -32.26 16.45
CA PRO A 573 5.35 -31.66 15.20
C PRO A 573 3.82 -31.58 15.11
N ASP A 574 3.09 -32.48 15.78
CA ASP A 574 1.62 -32.51 15.77
C ASP A 574 1.02 -31.26 16.43
N MET A 575 1.79 -30.58 17.28
CA MET A 575 1.38 -29.31 17.91
C MET A 575 1.32 -28.15 16.90
N PHE A 576 1.97 -28.31 15.74
CA PHE A 576 2.20 -27.25 14.76
C PHE A 576 1.49 -27.48 13.43
N LEU A 577 1.09 -28.73 13.14
CA LEU A 577 0.20 -29.07 12.03
C LEU A 577 -1.26 -28.78 12.42
N ILE A 578 -1.51 -27.50 12.70
CA ILE A 578 -2.75 -26.99 13.23
C ILE A 578 -3.84 -27.04 12.13
N ASN A 579 -4.55 -28.16 12.05
CA ASN A 579 -5.80 -28.22 11.28
C ASN A 579 -6.94 -27.57 12.10
N ILE A 580 -7.94 -26.99 11.44
CA ILE A 580 -9.18 -26.51 12.06
C ILE A 580 -9.85 -27.61 12.90
N THR A 581 -9.66 -28.87 12.51
CA THR A 581 -10.31 -30.04 13.12
C THR A 581 -9.52 -30.66 14.26
N HIS A 582 -8.32 -30.18 14.55
CA HIS A 582 -7.48 -30.78 15.58
C HIS A 582 -8.04 -30.46 16.96
N ASP A 583 -8.10 -31.46 17.82
CA ASP A 583 -8.52 -31.30 19.21
C ASP A 583 -7.40 -30.59 20.00
N ARG A 584 -7.62 -29.31 20.31
CA ARG A 584 -6.63 -28.45 20.97
C ARG A 584 -6.78 -28.39 22.49
N ARG A 585 -7.30 -29.46 23.11
CA ARG A 585 -7.33 -29.56 24.59
C ARG A 585 -5.95 -29.38 25.23
N ASN A 586 -4.88 -29.72 24.51
CA ASN A 586 -3.51 -29.66 24.99
C ASN A 586 -2.62 -28.86 24.03
N PHE A 587 -2.83 -27.54 23.96
CA PHE A 587 -2.24 -26.63 22.95
C PHE A 587 -0.76 -26.86 22.71
N LEU A 588 -0.01 -26.90 23.82
CA LEU A 588 1.44 -27.08 23.86
C LEU A 588 1.89 -28.36 24.58
N GLY A 589 1.01 -29.37 24.70
CA GLY A 589 1.28 -30.56 25.51
C GLY A 589 1.35 -30.25 27.01
N ASP A 590 1.97 -31.13 27.79
CA ASP A 590 2.14 -30.87 29.23
C ASP A 590 2.97 -29.59 29.51
N ILE A 591 2.96 -29.16 30.77
CA ILE A 591 3.64 -27.92 31.18
C ILE A 591 5.15 -27.94 30.90
N GLY A 592 5.79 -29.12 30.96
CA GLY A 592 7.22 -29.28 30.68
C GLY A 592 7.53 -29.09 29.20
N LYS A 593 6.72 -29.66 28.32
CA LYS A 593 6.81 -29.43 26.86
C LYS A 593 6.59 -27.95 26.51
N ALA A 594 5.60 -27.30 27.13
CA ALA A 594 5.33 -25.89 26.92
C ALA A 594 6.50 -25.00 27.40
N GLN A 595 7.09 -25.29 28.56
CA GLN A 595 8.28 -24.60 29.07
C GLN A 595 9.47 -24.74 28.11
N ASN A 596 9.73 -25.96 27.63
CA ASN A 596 10.79 -26.22 26.65
C ASN A 596 10.58 -25.40 25.39
N LEU A 597 9.38 -25.49 24.79
CA LEU A 597 9.04 -24.70 23.60
C LEU A 597 9.19 -23.20 23.85
N CYS A 598 8.69 -22.67 24.97
CA CYS A 598 8.83 -21.23 25.26
C CYS A 598 10.29 -20.79 25.42
N SER A 599 11.17 -21.66 25.90
CA SER A 599 12.60 -21.39 25.98
C SER A 599 13.32 -21.44 24.63
N SER A 600 12.83 -22.28 23.69
CA SER A 600 13.45 -22.50 22.38
C SER A 600 12.72 -21.83 21.21
N LYS A 601 11.57 -21.17 21.46
CA LYS A 601 10.65 -20.68 20.41
C LYS A 601 11.35 -19.85 19.34
N GLY A 602 12.22 -18.92 19.72
CA GLY A 602 12.90 -18.04 18.76
C GLY A 602 13.75 -18.82 17.76
N GLN A 603 14.47 -19.84 18.25
CA GLN A 603 15.33 -20.70 17.44
C GLN A 603 14.49 -21.66 16.58
N LEU A 604 13.42 -22.22 17.14
CA LEU A 604 12.49 -23.08 16.39
C LEU A 604 11.82 -22.31 15.24
N PHE A 605 11.22 -21.14 15.53
CA PHE A 605 10.56 -20.31 14.53
C PHE A 605 11.54 -19.81 13.47
N GLN A 606 12.79 -19.51 13.84
CA GLN A 606 13.86 -19.20 12.89
C GLN A 606 14.19 -20.40 11.97
N CYS A 607 14.31 -21.61 12.53
CA CYS A 607 14.53 -22.83 11.74
C CYS A 607 13.38 -23.06 10.75
N MET A 608 12.14 -23.00 11.23
CA MET A 608 10.95 -23.16 10.39
C MET A 608 10.88 -22.12 9.28
N ARG A 609 11.17 -20.84 9.56
CA ARG A 609 11.23 -19.79 8.54
C ARG A 609 12.30 -20.09 7.49
N GLY A 610 13.46 -20.60 7.89
CA GLY A 610 14.51 -21.06 6.97
C GLY A 610 14.02 -22.15 6.03
N VAL A 611 13.34 -23.17 6.57
CA VAL A 611 12.75 -24.27 5.78
C VAL A 611 11.67 -23.74 4.82
N ILE A 612 10.75 -22.90 5.30
CA ILE A 612 9.66 -22.36 4.48
C ILE A 612 10.21 -21.43 3.38
N ALA A 613 11.20 -20.60 3.70
CA ALA A 613 11.83 -19.70 2.73
C ALA A 613 12.63 -20.44 1.65
N GLY A 614 13.14 -21.64 1.97
CA GLY A 614 13.88 -22.49 1.04
C GLY A 614 13.04 -23.19 -0.03
N CYS A 615 11.70 -23.10 0.03
CA CYS A 615 10.81 -23.74 -0.95
C CYS A 615 9.79 -22.72 -1.47
N THR A 616 9.88 -22.43 -2.77
CA THR A 616 9.00 -21.48 -3.44
C THR A 616 7.56 -21.97 -3.36
N GLY A 617 6.62 -21.09 -2.95
CA GLY A 617 5.21 -21.44 -2.80
C GLY A 617 4.85 -22.17 -1.49
N ALA A 618 5.82 -22.54 -0.65
CA ALA A 618 5.59 -23.17 0.65
C ALA A 618 4.66 -22.37 1.56
N ARG A 619 4.89 -21.04 1.62
CA ARG A 619 4.07 -20.12 2.41
C ARG A 619 2.62 -20.12 1.94
N ASP A 620 2.40 -20.10 0.63
CA ASP A 620 1.06 -20.09 0.04
C ASP A 620 0.35 -21.44 0.22
N ALA A 621 1.08 -22.55 0.10
CA ALA A 621 0.55 -23.90 0.36
C ALA A 621 0.17 -24.08 1.84
N LEU A 622 1.03 -23.64 2.76
CA LEU A 622 0.75 -23.65 4.20
C LEU A 622 -0.44 -22.74 4.53
N ALA A 623 -0.50 -21.53 3.94
CA ALA A 623 -1.62 -20.63 4.10
C ALA A 623 -2.93 -21.26 3.58
N TYR A 624 -2.89 -21.96 2.45
CA TYR A 624 -4.03 -22.70 1.93
C TYR A 624 -4.53 -23.80 2.90
N TRP A 625 -3.64 -24.37 3.70
CA TRP A 625 -3.98 -25.34 4.76
C TRP A 625 -4.34 -24.72 6.11
N GLY A 626 -4.46 -23.39 6.20
CA GLY A 626 -4.79 -22.73 7.45
C GLY A 626 -3.60 -22.38 8.33
N HIS A 627 -2.37 -22.62 7.88
CA HIS A 627 -1.15 -22.31 8.61
C HIS A 627 -0.58 -20.95 8.21
N GLN A 628 -0.34 -20.08 9.18
CA GLN A 628 0.40 -18.84 8.97
C GLN A 628 1.45 -18.71 10.07
N GLN A 629 2.73 -18.70 9.69
CA GLN A 629 3.85 -18.80 10.63
C GLN A 629 3.82 -17.69 11.70
N SER A 630 3.55 -16.45 11.29
CA SER A 630 3.44 -15.31 12.21
C SER A 630 2.23 -15.41 13.15
N ALA A 631 1.11 -15.95 12.68
CA ALA A 631 -0.09 -16.17 13.49
C ALA A 631 0.16 -17.24 14.56
N LEU A 632 0.84 -18.32 14.18
CA LEU A 632 1.27 -19.38 15.08
C LEU A 632 2.20 -18.87 16.18
N GLU A 633 3.24 -18.14 15.81
CA GLU A 633 4.19 -17.54 16.75
C GLU A 633 3.50 -16.60 17.73
N ALA A 634 2.62 -15.73 17.23
CA ALA A 634 1.82 -14.85 18.08
C ALA A 634 0.86 -15.61 19.01
N GLY A 635 0.37 -16.79 18.60
CA GLY A 635 -0.37 -17.70 19.47
C GLY A 635 0.51 -18.27 20.57
N VAL A 636 1.68 -18.82 20.22
CA VAL A 636 2.65 -19.35 21.18
C VAL A 636 3.07 -18.28 22.19
N ASP A 637 3.23 -17.03 21.76
CA ASP A 637 3.53 -15.90 22.65
C ASP A 637 2.49 -15.70 23.76
N VAL A 638 1.19 -15.89 23.46
CA VAL A 638 0.12 -15.79 24.46
C VAL A 638 0.33 -16.84 25.55
N ILE A 639 0.64 -18.08 25.17
CA ILE A 639 0.86 -19.16 26.14
C ILE A 639 2.15 -18.92 26.93
N CYS A 640 3.23 -18.54 26.26
CA CYS A 640 4.51 -18.26 26.90
C CYS A 640 4.49 -17.04 27.82
N SER A 641 3.52 -16.14 27.66
CA SER A 641 3.35 -14.99 28.55
C SER A 641 2.82 -15.37 29.94
N ASP A 642 2.14 -16.51 30.08
CA ASP A 642 1.61 -16.99 31.36
C ASP A 642 1.53 -18.53 31.41
N LEU A 643 2.69 -19.18 31.53
CA LEU A 643 2.80 -20.63 31.65
C LEU A 643 2.06 -21.19 32.88
N THR A 644 1.89 -20.39 33.94
CA THR A 644 1.17 -20.81 35.15
C THR A 644 -0.32 -20.97 34.84
N LEU A 645 -0.91 -19.98 34.17
CA LEU A 645 -2.30 -20.07 33.72
C LEU A 645 -2.48 -21.16 32.66
N TYR A 646 -1.49 -21.38 31.79
CA TYR A 646 -1.49 -22.51 30.87
C TYR A 646 -1.60 -23.86 31.62
N GLY A 647 -0.81 -24.05 32.68
CA GLY A 647 -0.90 -25.25 33.53
C GLY A 647 -2.29 -25.46 34.14
N LYS A 648 -2.98 -24.39 34.57
CA LYS A 648 -4.38 -24.46 35.02
C LYS A 648 -5.33 -24.81 33.88
N SER A 649 -5.07 -24.29 32.68
CA SER A 649 -5.91 -24.54 31.51
C SER A 649 -5.92 -26.02 31.13
N LEU A 650 -4.78 -26.70 31.25
CA LEU A 650 -4.66 -28.15 31.03
C LEU A 650 -5.61 -28.95 31.92
N GLN A 651 -5.73 -28.60 33.20
CA GLN A 651 -6.64 -29.28 34.11
C GLN A 651 -8.10 -29.09 33.70
N CYS A 652 -8.45 -27.91 33.20
CA CYS A 652 -9.82 -27.67 32.72
C CYS A 652 -10.12 -28.47 31.45
N PHE A 653 -9.20 -28.50 30.51
CA PHE A 653 -9.43 -29.11 29.20
C PHE A 653 -9.33 -30.64 29.19
N GLN A 654 -8.74 -31.26 30.23
CA GLN A 654 -8.63 -32.71 30.35
C GLN A 654 -9.98 -33.44 30.35
N ASN A 655 -11.01 -32.84 30.95
CA ASN A 655 -12.35 -33.40 31.00
C ASN A 655 -13.09 -33.05 29.70
N GLY A 656 -13.01 -33.93 28.70
CA GLY A 656 -13.65 -33.72 27.41
C GLY A 656 -15.12 -33.34 27.56
N ASN A 657 -15.51 -32.18 27.03
CA ASN A 657 -16.89 -31.72 27.03
C ASN A 657 -17.59 -32.27 25.77
N PRO A 658 -18.71 -33.03 25.90
CA PRO A 658 -19.43 -33.58 24.76
C PRO A 658 -19.86 -32.54 23.73
N ALA A 659 -20.21 -31.33 24.16
CA ALA A 659 -20.56 -30.24 23.24
C ALA A 659 -19.39 -29.87 22.33
N ILE A 660 -18.17 -29.94 22.85
CA ILE A 660 -16.94 -29.58 22.15
C ILE A 660 -16.54 -30.69 21.19
N GLN A 661 -16.68 -31.96 21.61
CA GLN A 661 -16.53 -33.10 20.71
C GLN A 661 -17.51 -33.02 19.53
N GLN A 662 -18.76 -32.60 19.78
CA GLN A 662 -19.75 -32.35 18.74
C GLN A 662 -19.34 -31.18 17.82
N CYS A 663 -18.82 -30.08 18.37
CA CYS A 663 -18.26 -28.97 17.59
C CYS A 663 -17.15 -29.45 16.65
N VAL A 664 -16.15 -30.17 17.19
CA VAL A 664 -15.00 -30.70 16.44
C VAL A 664 -15.47 -31.63 15.32
N SER A 665 -16.33 -32.61 15.63
CA SER A 665 -16.86 -33.57 14.64
C SER A 665 -17.66 -32.88 13.53
N THR A 666 -18.51 -31.91 13.89
CA THR A 666 -19.30 -31.14 12.92
C THR A 666 -18.39 -30.33 12.00
N THR A 667 -17.40 -29.66 12.56
CA THR A 667 -16.41 -28.89 11.81
C THR A 667 -15.57 -29.79 10.91
N GLN A 668 -15.14 -30.95 11.39
CA GLN A 668 -14.39 -31.93 10.61
C GLN A 668 -15.17 -32.43 9.41
N ASN A 669 -16.43 -32.81 9.60
CA ASN A 669 -17.30 -33.23 8.50
C ASN A 669 -17.49 -32.13 7.46
N LYS A 670 -17.72 -30.89 7.90
CA LYS A 670 -17.84 -29.73 7.00
C LYS A 670 -16.53 -29.45 6.24
N MET A 671 -15.37 -29.58 6.91
CA MET A 671 -14.06 -29.39 6.28
C MET A 671 -13.79 -30.45 5.22
N ILE A 672 -14.09 -31.73 5.51
CA ILE A 672 -13.98 -32.83 4.53
C ILE A 672 -14.85 -32.55 3.30
N GLN A 673 -16.10 -32.11 3.49
CA GLN A 673 -16.98 -31.75 2.38
C GLN A 673 -16.47 -30.54 1.59
N LEU A 674 -15.94 -29.53 2.29
CA LEU A 674 -15.38 -28.34 1.66
C LEU A 674 -14.17 -28.69 0.79
N THR A 675 -13.23 -29.47 1.31
CA THR A 675 -12.05 -29.95 0.57
C THR A 675 -12.46 -30.85 -0.60
N LYS A 676 -13.42 -31.76 -0.41
CA LYS A 676 -13.93 -32.61 -1.49
C LYS A 676 -14.53 -31.78 -2.63
N ASN A 677 -15.36 -30.78 -2.30
CA ASN A 677 -15.96 -29.91 -3.30
C ASN A 677 -14.91 -29.07 -4.05
N GLN A 678 -13.81 -28.71 -3.38
CA GLN A 678 -12.69 -28.04 -4.03
C GLN A 678 -11.92 -28.97 -4.98
N ILE A 679 -11.61 -30.20 -4.56
CA ILE A 679 -10.94 -31.22 -5.40
C ILE A 679 -11.80 -31.58 -6.62
N ASP A 680 -13.12 -31.68 -6.44
CA ASP A 680 -14.06 -31.93 -7.54
C ASP A 680 -14.23 -30.70 -8.48
N ASN A 681 -13.45 -29.63 -8.29
CA ASN A 681 -13.55 -28.35 -9.01
C ASN A 681 -14.95 -27.71 -8.96
N LYS A 682 -15.75 -28.00 -7.91
CA LYS A 682 -17.09 -27.44 -7.69
C LYS A 682 -17.08 -26.08 -7.01
N LEU A 683 -15.93 -25.65 -6.50
CA LEU A 683 -15.74 -24.38 -5.82
C LEU A 683 -14.59 -23.62 -6.47
N SER A 684 -14.76 -22.31 -6.65
CA SER A 684 -13.62 -21.43 -6.92
C SER A 684 -12.77 -21.28 -5.66
N SER A 685 -11.47 -21.02 -5.82
CA SER A 685 -10.58 -20.82 -4.66
C SER A 685 -11.11 -19.74 -3.70
N ASP A 686 -11.64 -18.63 -4.22
CA ASP A 686 -12.21 -17.56 -3.39
C ASP A 686 -13.42 -18.02 -2.58
N LYS A 687 -14.28 -18.86 -3.17
CA LYS A 687 -15.43 -19.42 -2.45
C LYS A 687 -14.97 -20.41 -1.39
N TYR A 688 -14.01 -21.28 -1.73
CA TYR A 688 -13.40 -22.19 -0.76
C TYR A 688 -12.82 -21.44 0.43
N PHE A 689 -12.03 -20.39 0.21
CA PHE A 689 -11.44 -19.59 1.29
C PHE A 689 -12.49 -18.88 2.14
N ARG A 690 -13.55 -18.31 1.53
CA ARG A 690 -14.66 -17.72 2.30
C ARG A 690 -15.35 -18.74 3.20
N ASP A 691 -15.67 -19.92 2.65
CA ASP A 691 -16.33 -20.99 3.37
C ASP A 691 -15.41 -21.57 4.47
N PHE A 692 -14.11 -21.69 4.21
CA PHE A 692 -13.08 -22.08 5.18
C PHE A 692 -13.01 -21.10 6.35
N CYS A 693 -12.93 -19.80 6.06
CA CYS A 693 -12.89 -18.76 7.08
C CYS A 693 -14.18 -18.74 7.91
N GLN A 694 -15.35 -18.89 7.29
CA GLN A 694 -16.61 -19.02 8.02
C GLN A 694 -16.59 -20.25 8.93
N LEU A 695 -16.17 -21.41 8.41
CA LEU A 695 -16.09 -22.65 9.16
C LEU A 695 -15.15 -22.53 10.38
N ARG A 696 -14.03 -21.82 10.22
CA ARG A 696 -13.10 -21.52 11.31
C ARG A 696 -13.74 -20.67 12.40
N MET A 697 -14.51 -19.65 12.03
CA MET A 697 -15.20 -18.77 12.99
C MET A 697 -16.33 -19.51 13.71
N ASP A 698 -17.10 -20.33 12.99
CA ASP A 698 -18.16 -21.17 13.56
C ASP A 698 -17.57 -22.14 14.60
N HIS A 699 -16.46 -22.80 14.24
CA HIS A 699 -15.75 -23.70 15.13
C HIS A 699 -15.27 -22.99 16.38
N LEU A 700 -14.60 -21.83 16.23
CA LEU A 700 -14.11 -21.04 17.35
C LEU A 700 -15.23 -20.63 18.30
N SER A 701 -16.35 -20.15 17.77
CA SER A 701 -17.52 -19.77 18.56
C SER A 701 -18.08 -20.97 19.34
N CYS A 702 -18.24 -22.11 18.67
CA CYS A 702 -18.74 -23.34 19.26
C CYS A 702 -17.82 -23.85 20.39
N ASP A 703 -16.51 -23.95 20.12
CA ASP A 703 -15.49 -24.40 21.07
C ASP A 703 -15.42 -23.49 22.31
N LEU A 704 -15.34 -22.16 22.12
CA LEU A 704 -15.30 -21.22 23.24
C LEU A 704 -16.57 -21.26 24.09
N ASN A 705 -17.75 -21.41 23.48
CA ASN A 705 -19.01 -21.49 24.22
C ASN A 705 -19.11 -22.80 25.02
N GLY A 706 -18.60 -23.91 24.47
CA GLY A 706 -18.51 -25.18 25.21
C GLY A 706 -17.61 -25.06 26.44
N TRP A 707 -16.44 -24.44 26.30
CA TRP A 707 -15.52 -24.28 27.44
C TRP A 707 -15.99 -23.25 28.46
N LYS A 708 -16.66 -22.16 28.06
CA LYS A 708 -17.19 -21.14 28.99
C LYS A 708 -18.07 -21.70 30.09
N ALA A 709 -18.76 -22.81 29.84
CA ALA A 709 -19.62 -23.45 30.83
C ALA A 709 -18.85 -24.23 31.91
N THR A 710 -17.55 -24.53 31.67
CA THR A 710 -16.78 -25.49 32.48
C THR A 710 -15.46 -24.95 32.99
N CYS A 711 -14.89 -23.92 32.34
CA CYS A 711 -13.60 -23.34 32.73
C CYS A 711 -13.72 -21.95 33.36
N PRO A 712 -12.79 -21.60 34.27
CA PRO A 712 -12.61 -20.23 34.75
C PRO A 712 -12.42 -19.20 33.63
N GLN A 713 -12.88 -17.97 33.87
CA GLN A 713 -12.89 -16.90 32.85
C GLN A 713 -11.49 -16.49 32.38
N ASP A 714 -10.49 -16.52 33.26
CA ASP A 714 -9.08 -16.25 32.93
C ASP A 714 -8.50 -17.29 31.96
N VAL A 715 -8.79 -18.58 32.21
CA VAL A 715 -8.44 -19.70 31.32
C VAL A 715 -9.12 -19.55 29.95
N ILE A 716 -10.41 -19.22 29.93
CA ILE A 716 -11.14 -18.95 28.68
C ILE A 716 -10.58 -17.74 27.95
N GLY A 717 -10.23 -16.68 28.67
CA GLY A 717 -9.67 -15.47 28.08
C GLY A 717 -8.34 -15.73 27.38
N MET A 718 -7.44 -16.50 28.01
CA MET A 718 -6.18 -16.93 27.41
C MET A 718 -6.41 -17.82 26.18
N LYS A 719 -7.31 -18.80 26.25
CA LYS A 719 -7.68 -19.64 25.10
C LYS A 719 -8.26 -18.81 23.95
N THR A 720 -9.13 -17.86 24.26
CA THR A 720 -9.73 -16.97 23.26
C THR A 720 -8.65 -16.15 22.56
N GLU A 721 -7.73 -15.55 23.31
CA GLU A 721 -6.63 -14.78 22.73
C GLU A 721 -5.71 -15.66 21.87
N PHE A 722 -5.33 -16.85 22.36
CA PHE A 722 -4.54 -17.82 21.62
C PHE A 722 -5.19 -18.18 20.27
N GLU A 723 -6.43 -18.63 20.29
CA GLU A 723 -7.14 -19.04 19.08
C GLU A 723 -7.35 -17.87 18.10
N CYS A 724 -7.63 -16.68 18.63
CA CYS A 724 -7.76 -15.46 17.84
C CYS A 724 -6.44 -15.01 17.21
N LYS A 725 -5.29 -15.31 17.81
CA LYS A 725 -3.97 -15.07 17.19
C LYS A 725 -3.67 -16.06 16.08
N LEU A 726 -4.15 -17.30 16.17
CA LEU A 726 -4.00 -18.32 15.12
C LEU A 726 -4.86 -18.09 13.87
N ILE A 727 -5.83 -17.17 13.90
CA ILE A 727 -6.63 -16.85 12.72
C ILE A 727 -5.77 -16.13 11.69
N GLN A 728 -5.76 -16.64 10.47
CA GLN A 728 -5.04 -16.05 9.35
C GLN A 728 -5.58 -14.67 8.99
N ASP A 729 -4.71 -13.78 8.55
CA ASP A 729 -5.07 -12.39 8.25
C ASP A 729 -6.14 -12.28 7.16
N GLN A 730 -6.10 -13.16 6.17
CA GLN A 730 -7.13 -13.24 5.13
C GLN A 730 -8.52 -13.52 5.72
N CYS A 731 -8.62 -14.41 6.72
CA CYS A 731 -9.88 -14.66 7.41
C CYS A 731 -10.31 -13.49 8.30
N ARG A 732 -9.36 -12.73 8.87
CA ARG A 732 -9.69 -11.52 9.66
C ARG A 732 -10.43 -10.51 8.80
N ASN A 733 -9.97 -10.31 7.56
CA ASN A 733 -10.54 -9.37 6.61
C ASN A 733 -11.87 -9.84 6.01
N LEU A 734 -12.07 -11.15 5.87
CA LEU A 734 -13.33 -11.71 5.37
C LEU A 734 -14.43 -11.80 6.44
N GLN A 735 -14.06 -11.87 7.73
CA GLN A 735 -14.98 -12.12 8.85
C GLN A 735 -14.94 -11.01 9.90
N VAL A 736 -14.75 -9.75 9.50
CA VAL A 736 -14.51 -8.59 10.40
C VAL A 736 -15.55 -8.49 11.52
N GLY A 737 -16.84 -8.63 11.19
CA GLY A 737 -17.92 -8.54 12.18
C GLY A 737 -17.82 -9.61 13.26
N THR A 738 -17.68 -10.87 12.87
CA THR A 738 -17.54 -12.01 13.78
C THR A 738 -16.24 -11.92 14.58
N MET A 739 -15.14 -11.52 13.94
CA MET A 739 -13.84 -11.30 14.57
C MET A 739 -13.91 -10.23 15.65
N LYS A 740 -14.54 -9.08 15.39
CA LYS A 740 -14.65 -8.00 16.37
C LYS A 740 -15.43 -8.45 17.62
N ASN A 741 -16.43 -9.31 17.43
CA ASN A 741 -17.26 -9.82 18.52
C ASN A 741 -16.54 -10.88 19.38
N ILE A 742 -15.75 -11.77 18.76
CA ILE A 742 -15.09 -12.89 19.46
C ILE A 742 -13.68 -12.52 19.93
N CYS A 743 -12.95 -11.72 19.14
CA CYS A 743 -11.52 -11.44 19.30
C CYS A 743 -11.27 -10.00 19.71
N ASN A 744 -11.61 -9.67 20.95
CA ASN A 744 -11.38 -8.34 21.54
C ASN A 744 -10.82 -8.43 22.98
N ASP A 745 -10.25 -7.32 23.49
CA ASP A 745 -9.58 -7.31 24.79
C ASP A 745 -10.51 -7.65 25.97
N GLN A 746 -11.82 -7.37 25.87
CA GLN A 746 -12.78 -7.75 26.89
C GLN A 746 -12.95 -9.27 26.94
N THR A 747 -13.09 -9.91 25.79
CA THR A 747 -13.19 -11.37 25.67
C THR A 747 -11.89 -12.09 26.04
N TYR A 748 -10.73 -11.43 25.91
CA TYR A 748 -9.44 -11.97 26.35
C TYR A 748 -9.26 -11.96 27.87
N ALA A 749 -10.13 -11.28 28.62
CA ALA A 749 -10.07 -11.18 30.08
C ALA A 749 -8.68 -10.78 30.63
N LYS A 750 -7.95 -9.90 29.91
CA LYS A 750 -6.59 -9.49 30.28
C LYS A 750 -6.51 -8.87 31.68
N ASN A 751 -7.55 -8.16 32.08
CA ASN A 751 -7.68 -7.55 33.41
C ASN A 751 -7.71 -8.58 34.56
N ILE A 752 -8.20 -9.79 34.31
CA ILE A 752 -8.27 -10.88 35.30
C ILE A 752 -6.94 -11.66 35.33
N ARG A 753 -6.21 -11.69 34.21
CA ARG A 753 -4.94 -12.43 34.07
C ARG A 753 -3.72 -11.70 34.65
N GLN A 754 -3.78 -10.39 34.88
CA GLN A 754 -2.64 -9.65 35.39
C GLN A 754 -2.30 -10.05 36.84
N PRO A 755 -1.09 -10.61 37.10
CA PRO A 755 -0.65 -10.98 38.44
C PRO A 755 -0.46 -9.70 39.27
N GLY A 756 -1.50 -9.33 40.02
CA GLY A 756 -1.51 -8.09 40.83
C GLY A 756 -2.90 -7.47 40.99
N SER A 757 -3.91 -7.85 40.20
CA SER A 757 -5.28 -7.34 40.34
C SER A 757 -6.10 -8.04 41.44
N GLY A 758 -5.47 -8.87 42.26
CA GLY A 758 -6.06 -9.56 43.42
C GLY A 758 -6.39 -8.61 44.57
N GLY A 759 -7.35 -7.72 44.38
CA GLY A 759 -8.10 -7.12 45.48
C GLY A 759 -8.94 -8.21 46.15
N SER A 760 -8.65 -8.48 47.42
CA SER A 760 -9.39 -9.37 48.32
C SER A 760 -10.91 -9.29 48.14
N SER A 761 -11.46 -10.17 47.32
CA SER A 761 -12.90 -10.45 47.26
C SER A 761 -13.11 -11.91 47.57
N ALA A 762 -12.87 -12.25 48.84
CA ALA A 762 -13.35 -13.49 49.42
C ALA A 762 -14.88 -13.44 49.45
N SER A 763 -15.46 -14.50 48.91
CA SER A 763 -16.87 -14.81 48.76
C SER A 763 -17.69 -14.54 50.04
N LYS A 764 -18.68 -13.65 49.95
CA LYS A 764 -19.91 -13.76 50.75
C LYS A 764 -21.01 -14.26 49.83
N ILE A 765 -21.31 -15.56 49.97
CA ILE A 765 -22.58 -16.14 49.56
C ILE A 765 -23.61 -15.66 50.59
N GLY A 766 -24.64 -14.93 50.16
CA GLY A 766 -25.71 -14.44 51.04
C GLY A 766 -26.84 -13.75 50.28
N SER A 767 -27.88 -14.53 49.98
CA SER A 767 -29.32 -14.24 50.04
C SER A 767 -29.87 -12.82 49.80
N ASN A 768 -30.84 -12.74 48.88
CA ASN A 768 -32.03 -11.85 48.81
C ASN A 768 -32.05 -10.59 49.70
N ASP A 769 -32.20 -9.40 49.12
CA ASP A 769 -33.50 -8.70 49.10
C ASP A 769 -33.46 -7.40 48.27
N SER A 770 -34.67 -6.93 47.96
CA SER A 770 -34.99 -5.82 47.06
C SER A 770 -34.92 -4.44 47.72
N THR A 771 -34.93 -3.40 46.87
CA THR A 771 -35.40 -1.99 47.04
C THR A 771 -34.43 -0.83 47.38
N ALA A 772 -34.64 0.22 46.55
CA ALA A 772 -34.61 1.66 46.83
C ALA A 772 -33.32 2.49 46.67
N VAL A 773 -33.25 3.16 45.51
CA VAL A 773 -33.00 4.60 45.25
C VAL A 773 -32.69 5.49 46.47
N THR A 774 -31.57 6.24 46.42
CA THR A 774 -31.51 7.70 46.64
C THR A 774 -30.12 8.24 46.27
N GLY A 775 -30.08 9.38 45.59
CA GLY A 775 -28.86 10.08 45.17
C GLY A 775 -28.46 11.23 46.11
N SER A 776 -27.27 11.78 45.85
CA SER A 776 -26.77 13.15 46.05
C SER A 776 -25.23 13.08 46.18
N VAL A 777 -24.43 13.61 45.24
CA VAL A 777 -24.03 15.02 45.03
C VAL A 777 -23.02 15.56 46.07
N LEU A 778 -21.86 16.00 45.54
CA LEU A 778 -20.84 16.95 46.05
C LEU A 778 -19.82 16.52 47.13
N SER A 779 -18.54 16.54 46.74
CA SER A 779 -17.56 17.47 47.32
C SER A 779 -16.31 17.63 46.43
N VAL A 780 -16.06 18.86 46.01
CA VAL A 780 -14.85 19.39 45.37
C VAL A 780 -13.97 20.03 46.47
N ILE A 781 -12.64 19.97 46.32
CA ILE A 781 -11.59 20.98 46.63
C ILE A 781 -10.29 20.33 47.18
N GLY A 782 -9.16 20.65 46.54
CA GLY A 782 -7.79 20.48 47.07
C GLY A 782 -6.70 20.63 46.00
N VAL A 783 -5.98 21.76 46.00
CA VAL A 783 -5.09 22.33 44.96
C VAL A 783 -3.60 22.07 45.24
N VAL A 784 -2.82 21.81 44.16
CA VAL A 784 -1.41 22.16 43.80
C VAL A 784 -0.31 22.24 44.88
N VAL A 785 0.83 21.55 44.65
CA VAL A 785 2.27 21.79 44.98
C VAL A 785 2.96 20.39 44.82
N SER A 786 3.96 20.07 43.97
CA SER A 786 5.17 20.75 43.49
C SER A 786 5.70 20.14 42.16
N PHE A 787 6.12 21.00 41.24
CA PHE A 787 7.22 20.76 40.29
C PHE A 787 8.56 20.93 41.05
N LEU A 788 9.63 20.28 40.56
CA LEU A 788 11.06 20.41 40.94
C LEU A 788 11.61 19.45 42.01
N SER A 789 12.13 18.31 41.55
CA SER A 789 13.37 17.76 42.08
C SER A 789 14.01 16.74 41.11
N ALA A 790 15.02 17.22 40.37
CA ALA A 790 16.20 16.53 39.83
C ALA A 790 16.01 15.44 38.75
N LEU A 791 16.53 15.50 37.52
CA LEU A 791 17.61 16.30 36.90
C LEU A 791 18.84 16.53 37.79
N ALA A 792 19.40 15.42 38.28
CA ALA A 792 20.77 15.33 38.78
C ALA A 792 21.27 13.90 38.61
N ALA A 793 21.58 13.52 37.36
CA ALA A 793 22.59 12.51 37.02
C ALA A 793 22.74 12.46 35.48
N LEU A 794 23.24 13.56 34.91
CA LEU A 794 24.02 13.52 33.69
C LEU A 794 25.47 13.36 34.13
N LEU A 795 25.97 12.13 33.99
CA LEU A 795 27.27 11.88 33.38
C LEU A 795 27.00 11.13 32.07
#